data_AF-A0A8H4MTD6-F1
#
_entry.id   AF-A0A8H4MTD6-F1
#
_cell.length_a   1.000
_cell.length_b   1.000
_cell.length_c   1.000
_cell.angle_alpha   90.00
_cell.angle_beta   90.00
_cell.angle_gamma   90.00
#
_symmetry.space_group_name_H-M   'P 1'
#
loop_
_entity.id
_entity.type
_entity.pdbx_description
1 polymer ?
#
loop_
_entity_poly.entity_id
_entity_poly.type
_entity_poly.pdbx_seq_one_letter_code
_entity_poly.pdbx_strand_id
1 'polypeptide(L)'
;MALNFPWIYPVRVAQVVFAIIVLGLTAYAVSVVRWSDTVNFMIFNGVWTAFVATPYLALAPVFFPQLAHRFVIPAVEIVTMIFWFAGFIALGVLLPSPDYCHWGQCRALQAATVFGSFEWALFLATTIVAILGALRSGSHNTHTLKARQMAFNEFEVTAAPKVAEGEGKMLTDELVQVNDNGSSPTSNDLDCEKHGASRQSNPLPDLKRKLKSRHLQMIAIGGTIGTGLFISSGTAIAHAGPVGALIAYIFVGSIVYSVMTSLGEVATYIPIPGAFTSYATRLIDPSLGFAMGWIYWFSWAMTYALELTATGLIIQFWKSDIQIAIFIAVFWVMITFFNFLPVSFYGELEFWFSSVKVITVVGFMVFAICIDAGAGGRGYLGFRHWVDPGPFSPYEGVHPDSTAKFVGFWAVLIQAGFSYQGTELVGIAAGETENPRKTVPSAIRKTFFRILFFFVLTIFFIGLLVPYTNENLLTGGNDANSSPFVIAARLAGVKVLPDIINAVLLTVVLSAANSNVYSGSRILIGLAQEGFAPRLFKRTSKKGVPYYSVAFTSAFGLLGFMNVSNAGSTVFNWFLNISGVAGFITWASLNACHIAFMRALKARNISRDLLPYKALWQPWYAYYGLFFNVLIILTQGFTAWIPTFSVTDFFVAYLSVILFVVLYLGHKIIFRPAFVRPIEADIDTGRVALENEMWETVTPTKWYKKLGSAILG
;
A
#
# COMPACT_ATOMS: atom_id res chain seq x y z
N MET A 1 -23.50 4.12 28.30
CA MET A 1 -23.44 5.29 29.21
C MET A 1 -22.00 5.77 29.19
N ALA A 2 -21.77 6.94 28.61
CA ALA A 2 -20.43 7.46 28.29
C ALA A 2 -19.63 7.83 29.56
N LEU A 3 -18.31 7.71 29.47
CA LEU A 3 -17.30 8.18 30.43
C LEU A 3 -17.30 9.71 30.57
N ASN A 4 -18.44 10.33 30.90
CA ASN A 4 -18.53 11.77 31.17
C ASN A 4 -18.22 12.01 32.64
N PHE A 5 -16.93 12.04 32.97
CA PHE A 5 -16.47 12.57 34.23
C PHE A 5 -16.29 14.09 34.09
N PRO A 6 -17.05 14.95 34.79
CA PRO A 6 -16.96 16.42 34.65
C PRO A 6 -15.55 16.97 34.93
N TRP A 7 -14.76 16.27 35.75
CA TRP A 7 -13.40 16.63 36.10
C TRP A 7 -12.38 16.46 34.96
N ILE A 8 -12.71 15.71 33.89
CA ILE A 8 -11.75 15.45 32.80
C ILE A 8 -11.57 16.66 31.88
N TYR A 9 -12.59 17.52 31.73
CA TYR A 9 -12.53 18.68 30.84
C TYR A 9 -11.50 19.73 31.28
N PRO A 10 -11.39 20.11 32.58
CA PRO A 10 -10.30 20.95 33.06
C PRO A 10 -8.90 20.37 32.76
N VAL A 11 -8.74 19.05 32.87
CA VAL A 11 -7.48 18.37 32.54
C VAL A 11 -7.17 18.47 31.05
N ARG A 12 -8.18 18.34 30.17
CA ARG A 12 -8.01 18.55 28.72
C ARG A 12 -7.62 19.97 28.37
N VAL A 13 -8.20 20.96 29.05
CA VAL A 13 -7.81 22.36 28.86
C VAL A 13 -6.35 22.55 29.24
N ALA A 14 -5.91 21.98 30.36
CA ALA A 14 -4.50 22.00 30.76
C ALA A 14 -3.57 21.34 29.71
N GLN A 15 -3.97 20.18 29.16
CA GLN A 15 -3.25 19.48 28.07
C GLN A 15 -3.23 20.24 26.73
N VAL A 16 -4.18 21.16 26.48
CA VAL A 16 -4.09 22.04 25.29
C VAL A 16 -3.16 23.21 25.59
N VAL A 17 -3.27 23.79 26.78
CA VAL A 17 -2.46 24.94 27.18
C VAL A 17 -0.98 24.59 27.24
N PHE A 18 -0.61 23.48 27.88
CA PHE A 18 0.78 23.05 27.95
C PHE A 18 1.33 22.64 26.58
N ALA A 19 0.55 21.93 25.76
CA ALA A 19 0.91 21.64 24.36
C ALA A 19 1.17 22.91 23.53
N ILE A 20 0.34 23.96 23.66
CA ILE A 20 0.53 25.24 22.97
C ILE A 20 1.76 25.98 23.51
N ILE A 21 2.02 25.93 24.81
CA ILE A 21 3.22 26.51 25.42
C ILE A 21 4.47 25.83 24.87
N VAL A 22 4.51 24.49 24.85
CA VAL A 22 5.64 23.74 24.27
C VAL A 22 5.79 24.04 22.79
N LEU A 23 4.69 24.11 22.04
CA LEU A 23 4.71 24.48 20.62
C LEU A 23 5.32 25.87 20.41
N GLY A 24 4.93 26.86 21.21
CA GLY A 24 5.47 28.22 21.14
C GLY A 24 6.95 28.29 21.51
N LEU A 25 7.36 27.60 22.59
CA LEU A 25 8.75 27.57 23.06
C LEU A 25 9.68 26.88 22.06
N THR A 26 9.23 25.80 21.44
CA THR A 26 10.00 25.04 20.44
C THR A 26 10.01 25.73 19.07
N ALA A 27 8.91 26.35 18.65
CA ALA A 27 8.86 27.18 17.45
C ALA A 27 9.77 28.41 17.57
N TYR A 28 9.80 29.06 18.73
CA TYR A 28 10.75 30.15 19.01
C TYR A 28 12.20 29.69 18.86
N ALA A 29 12.55 28.52 19.40
CA ALA A 29 13.89 27.97 19.26
C ALA A 29 14.29 27.70 17.80
N VAL A 30 13.36 27.16 16.98
CA VAL A 30 13.61 26.82 15.56
C VAL A 30 13.63 28.05 14.64
N SER A 31 12.94 29.14 15.00
CA SER A 31 12.86 30.34 14.15
C SER A 31 14.18 31.07 13.91
N VAL A 32 15.21 30.79 14.70
CA VAL A 32 16.49 31.52 14.69
C VAL A 32 17.67 30.66 14.24
N VAL A 33 17.64 29.34 14.52
CA VAL A 33 18.72 28.40 14.18
C VAL A 33 18.11 27.05 13.77
N ARG A 34 18.77 26.33 12.85
CA ARG A 34 18.39 24.97 12.47
C ARG A 34 18.76 23.99 13.60
N TRP A 35 17.79 23.65 14.46
CA TRP A 35 17.97 22.71 15.57
C TRP A 35 17.74 21.26 15.15
N SER A 36 18.14 20.32 16.02
CA SER A 36 18.06 18.88 15.80
C SER A 36 16.62 18.37 15.61
N ASP A 37 16.48 17.19 15.01
CA ASP A 37 15.20 16.51 14.76
C ASP A 37 14.35 16.34 16.03
N THR A 38 15.00 16.31 17.21
CA THR A 38 14.35 16.26 18.52
C THR A 38 13.46 17.48 18.81
N VAL A 39 13.88 18.67 18.39
CA VAL A 39 13.07 19.90 18.58
C VAL A 39 11.87 19.89 17.65
N ASN A 40 12.05 19.40 16.42
CA ASN A 40 10.96 19.24 15.46
C ASN A 40 9.93 18.19 15.90
N PHE A 41 10.39 17.10 16.53
CA PHE A 41 9.50 16.12 17.15
C PHE A 41 8.66 16.74 18.28
N MET A 42 9.21 17.70 19.03
CA MET A 42 8.46 18.40 20.07
C MET A 42 7.42 19.39 19.52
N ILE A 43 7.71 20.02 18.37
CA ILE A 43 6.72 20.80 17.61
C ILE A 43 5.58 19.88 17.14
N PHE A 44 5.90 18.71 16.58
CA PHE A 44 4.90 17.71 16.18
C PHE A 44 4.02 17.31 17.38
N ASN A 45 4.61 17.01 18.54
CA ASN A 45 3.85 16.64 19.74
C ASN A 45 2.90 17.76 20.19
N GLY A 46 3.34 19.01 20.15
CA GLY A 46 2.49 20.17 20.43
C GLY A 46 1.31 20.28 19.47
N VAL A 47 1.55 20.16 18.16
CA VAL A 47 0.49 20.22 17.13
C VAL A 47 -0.48 19.04 17.24
N TRP A 48 0.05 17.82 17.35
CA TRP A 48 -0.73 16.60 17.53
C TRP A 48 -1.65 16.72 18.74
N THR A 49 -1.12 17.17 19.88
CA THR A 49 -1.88 17.25 21.12
C THR A 49 -2.94 18.35 21.08
N ALA A 50 -2.58 19.56 20.64
CA ALA A 50 -3.49 20.71 20.65
C ALA A 50 -4.61 20.59 19.60
N PHE A 51 -4.32 20.07 18.41
CA PHE A 51 -5.24 20.13 17.27
C PHE A 51 -5.85 18.78 16.86
N VAL A 52 -5.26 17.66 17.29
CA VAL A 52 -5.73 16.32 16.88
C VAL A 52 -6.22 15.52 18.09
N ALA A 53 -5.33 15.18 19.01
CA ALA A 53 -5.62 14.29 20.11
C ALA A 53 -6.63 14.88 21.09
N THR A 54 -6.39 16.08 21.62
CA THR A 54 -7.27 16.65 22.65
C THR A 54 -8.65 17.06 22.12
N PRO A 55 -8.78 17.67 20.91
CA PRO A 55 -10.10 17.89 20.31
C PRO A 55 -10.86 16.60 20.04
N TYR A 56 -10.18 15.54 19.58
CA TYR A 56 -10.80 14.22 19.44
C TYR A 56 -11.29 13.67 20.79
N LEU A 57 -10.43 13.70 21.82
CA LEU A 57 -10.72 13.17 23.15
C LEU A 57 -11.81 13.97 23.89
N ALA A 58 -11.95 15.27 23.61
CA ALA A 58 -12.96 16.14 24.23
C ALA A 58 -14.30 16.17 23.47
N LEU A 59 -14.27 16.23 22.13
CA LEU A 59 -15.47 16.44 21.31
C LEU A 59 -16.11 15.13 20.83
N ALA A 60 -15.32 14.09 20.57
CA ALA A 60 -15.87 12.82 20.08
C ALA A 60 -16.87 12.19 21.06
N PRO A 61 -16.63 12.17 22.39
CA PRO A 61 -17.59 11.60 23.35
C PRO A 61 -18.91 12.37 23.44
N VAL A 62 -18.91 13.66 23.13
CA VAL A 62 -20.07 14.56 23.26
C VAL A 62 -20.90 14.61 21.99
N PHE A 63 -20.25 14.87 20.85
CA PHE A 63 -20.93 15.14 19.58
C PHE A 63 -20.98 13.91 18.66
N PHE A 64 -20.09 12.94 18.87
CA PHE A 64 -19.92 11.80 17.96
C PHE A 64 -19.81 10.47 18.73
N PRO A 65 -20.89 10.02 19.41
CA PRO A 65 -20.88 8.79 20.21
C PRO A 65 -20.54 7.51 19.43
N GLN A 66 -20.59 7.54 18.10
CA GLN A 66 -20.17 6.42 17.23
C GLN A 66 -18.64 6.41 16.95
N LEU A 67 -17.97 7.56 17.04
CA LEU A 67 -16.50 7.70 16.91
C LEU A 67 -15.80 7.51 18.26
N ALA A 68 -16.48 7.83 19.37
CA ALA A 68 -16.03 7.61 20.73
C ALA A 68 -16.08 6.13 21.15
N HIS A 69 -15.34 5.28 20.44
CA HIS A 69 -15.27 3.86 20.76
C HIS A 69 -14.42 3.63 22.02
N ARG A 70 -14.89 2.73 22.90
CA ARG A 70 -14.26 2.42 24.22
C ARG A 70 -12.79 2.03 24.18
N PHE A 71 -12.26 1.67 23.01
CA PHE A 71 -10.86 1.29 22.83
C PHE A 71 -10.04 2.31 22.03
N VAL A 72 -10.70 3.17 21.24
CA VAL A 72 -9.99 4.20 20.46
C VAL A 72 -9.60 5.36 21.36
N ILE A 73 -10.42 5.69 22.36
CA ILE A 73 -10.08 6.70 23.37
C ILE A 73 -8.80 6.32 24.12
N PRO A 74 -8.70 5.14 24.80
CA PRO A 74 -7.45 4.72 25.44
C PRO A 74 -6.26 4.63 24.46
N ALA A 75 -6.47 4.21 23.20
CA ALA A 75 -5.39 4.12 22.24
C ALA A 75 -4.79 5.50 21.90
N VAL A 76 -5.63 6.52 21.69
CA VAL A 76 -5.16 7.89 21.45
C VAL A 76 -4.47 8.47 22.68
N GLU A 77 -4.95 8.16 23.89
CA GLU A 77 -4.27 8.55 25.14
C GLU A 77 -2.86 7.93 25.24
N ILE A 78 -2.75 6.61 25.03
CA ILE A 78 -1.48 5.87 25.14
C ILE A 78 -0.47 6.38 24.12
N VAL A 79 -0.90 6.56 22.86
CA VAL A 79 -0.01 7.06 21.80
C VAL A 79 0.50 8.46 22.14
N THR A 80 -0.39 9.34 22.58
CA THR A 80 -0.04 10.72 22.95
C THR A 80 0.88 10.75 24.19
N MET A 81 0.62 9.90 25.18
CA MET A 81 1.49 9.71 26.35
C MET A 81 2.90 9.28 25.93
N ILE A 82 3.04 8.28 25.05
CA ILE A 82 4.34 7.79 24.58
C ILE A 82 5.09 8.87 23.81
N PHE A 83 4.38 9.63 22.97
CA PHE A 83 4.98 10.74 22.23
C PHE A 83 5.58 11.80 23.17
N TRP A 84 4.83 12.22 24.19
CA TRP A 84 5.36 13.14 25.19
C TRP A 84 6.54 12.57 25.96
N PHE A 85 6.47 11.30 26.39
CA PHE A 85 7.58 10.62 27.07
C PHE A 85 8.86 10.62 26.24
N ALA A 86 8.77 10.20 24.98
CA ALA A 86 9.90 10.18 24.06
C ALA A 86 10.43 11.59 23.80
N GLY A 87 9.52 12.58 23.66
CA GLY A 87 9.86 13.94 23.28
C GLY A 87 10.66 14.68 24.36
N PHE A 88 10.15 14.72 25.59
CA PHE A 88 10.83 15.47 26.64
C PHE A 88 12.14 14.79 27.09
N ILE A 89 12.23 13.45 27.07
CA ILE A 89 13.47 12.74 27.40
C ILE A 89 14.53 13.01 26.34
N ALA A 90 14.18 12.86 25.06
CA ALA A 90 15.11 13.13 23.97
C ALA A 90 15.59 14.58 24.00
N LEU A 91 14.68 15.53 24.26
CA LEU A 91 15.05 16.94 24.39
C LEU A 91 15.93 17.20 25.62
N GLY A 92 15.64 16.54 26.75
CA GLY A 92 16.44 16.61 27.98
C GLY A 92 17.87 16.08 27.82
N VAL A 93 18.07 15.00 27.06
CA VAL A 93 19.40 14.43 26.78
C VAL A 93 20.24 15.34 25.87
N LEU A 94 19.58 16.08 24.98
CA LEU A 94 20.24 16.96 24.01
C LEU A 94 20.65 18.32 24.61
N LEU A 95 20.05 18.70 25.74
CA LEU A 95 20.30 20.00 26.35
C LEU A 95 21.54 19.97 27.26
N PRO A 96 22.44 20.97 27.13
CA PRO A 96 23.57 21.11 28.05
C PRO A 96 23.07 21.41 29.47
N SER A 97 23.93 21.13 30.46
CA SER A 97 23.58 21.35 31.87
C SER A 97 23.23 22.84 32.13
N PRO A 98 22.37 23.13 33.12
CA PRO A 98 21.84 24.47 33.36
C PRO A 98 22.90 25.57 33.46
N ASP A 99 24.08 25.22 33.96
CA ASP A 99 25.21 26.14 34.17
C ASP A 99 25.84 26.64 32.85
N TYR A 100 25.62 25.97 31.72
CA TYR A 100 26.16 26.34 30.40
C TYR A 100 25.09 26.89 29.44
N CYS A 101 23.85 27.06 29.91
CA CYS A 101 22.69 27.46 29.12
C CYS A 101 22.38 28.96 29.25
N HIS A 102 23.23 29.80 28.64
CA HIS A 102 23.18 31.27 28.83
C HIS A 102 22.28 32.05 27.84
N TRP A 103 21.77 31.40 26.79
CA TRP A 103 21.00 32.06 25.73
C TRP A 103 19.50 31.76 25.85
N GLY A 104 18.64 32.72 25.48
CA GLY A 104 17.19 32.64 25.69
C GLY A 104 16.52 31.42 25.04
N GLN A 105 17.07 30.91 23.94
CA GLN A 105 16.57 29.74 23.22
C GLN A 105 16.85 28.44 23.98
N CYS A 106 18.03 28.31 24.57
CA CYS A 106 18.38 27.15 25.38
C CYS A 106 17.49 27.08 26.63
N ARG A 107 17.21 28.23 27.26
CA ARG A 107 16.25 28.32 28.38
C ARG A 107 14.82 28.00 27.94
N ALA A 108 14.42 28.42 26.73
CA ALA A 108 13.12 28.07 26.16
C ALA A 108 12.97 26.55 25.94
N LEU A 109 14.03 25.88 25.47
CA LEU A 109 14.03 24.42 25.31
C LEU A 109 14.05 23.68 26.65
N GLN A 110 14.77 24.18 27.66
CA GLN A 110 14.68 23.65 29.03
C GLN A 110 13.26 23.77 29.59
N ALA A 111 12.62 24.92 29.39
CA ALA A 111 11.22 25.11 29.76
C ALA A 111 10.30 24.14 29.00
N ALA A 112 10.52 23.95 27.69
CA ALA A 112 9.76 23.01 26.87
C ALA A 112 9.88 21.56 27.37
N THR A 113 11.07 21.15 27.81
CA THR A 113 11.30 19.83 28.45
C THR A 113 10.49 19.69 29.74
N VAL A 114 10.45 20.72 30.59
CA VAL A 114 9.67 20.71 31.84
C VAL A 114 8.17 20.60 31.54
N PHE A 115 7.63 21.45 30.68
CA PHE A 115 6.22 21.38 30.29
C PHE A 115 5.87 20.06 29.58
N GLY A 116 6.79 19.50 28.79
CA GLY A 116 6.62 18.19 28.17
C GLY A 116 6.56 17.05 29.18
N SER A 117 7.28 17.14 30.31
CA SER A 117 7.16 16.15 31.40
C SER A 117 5.83 16.25 32.15
N PHE A 118 5.29 17.46 32.32
CA PHE A 118 3.95 17.65 32.88
C PHE A 118 2.86 17.11 31.95
N GLU A 119 2.99 17.31 30.64
CA GLU A 119 2.09 16.73 29.65
C GLU A 119 2.09 15.19 29.71
N TRP A 120 3.27 14.59 29.75
CA TRP A 120 3.39 13.15 29.94
C TRP A 120 2.67 12.67 31.21
N ALA A 121 2.86 13.36 32.33
CA ALA A 121 2.20 12.99 33.59
C ALA A 121 0.68 13.12 33.51
N LEU A 122 0.16 14.17 32.86
CA LEU A 122 -1.28 14.34 32.65
C LEU A 122 -1.84 13.24 31.76
N PHE A 123 -1.19 12.93 30.63
CA PHE A 123 -1.62 11.86 29.73
C PHE A 123 -1.50 10.47 30.36
N LEU A 124 -0.51 10.23 31.21
CA LEU A 124 -0.40 8.99 31.98
C LEU A 124 -1.60 8.83 32.93
N ALA A 125 -1.95 9.89 33.66
CA ALA A 125 -3.10 9.88 34.56
C ALA A 125 -4.43 9.67 33.82
N THR A 126 -4.65 10.36 32.70
CA THR A 126 -5.87 10.20 31.88
C THR A 126 -5.94 8.84 31.21
N THR A 127 -4.79 8.28 30.79
CA THR A 127 -4.68 6.93 30.24
C THR A 127 -5.14 5.87 31.25
N ILE A 128 -4.64 5.93 32.49
CA ILE A 128 -4.99 4.98 33.55
C ILE A 128 -6.50 4.99 33.78
N VAL A 129 -7.09 6.19 33.88
CA VAL A 129 -8.53 6.35 34.07
C VAL A 129 -9.33 5.83 32.87
N ALA A 130 -8.88 6.11 31.64
CA ALA A 130 -9.53 5.64 30.42
C ALA A 130 -9.54 4.09 30.33
N ILE A 131 -8.44 3.44 30.71
CA ILE A 131 -8.30 1.98 30.75
C ILE A 131 -9.23 1.39 31.83
N LEU A 132 -9.21 1.93 33.05
CA LEU A 132 -10.10 1.47 34.13
C LEU A 132 -11.58 1.63 33.77
N GLY A 133 -11.92 2.72 33.07
CA GLY A 133 -13.25 2.96 32.52
C GLY A 133 -13.67 1.92 31.48
N ALA A 134 -12.77 1.60 30.55
CA ALA A 134 -13.02 0.59 29.53
C ALA A 134 -13.22 -0.82 30.13
N LEU A 135 -12.46 -1.17 31.17
CA LEU A 135 -12.57 -2.44 31.88
C LEU A 135 -13.89 -2.57 32.66
N ARG A 136 -14.31 -1.54 33.39
CA ARG A 136 -15.60 -1.55 34.13
C ARG A 136 -16.82 -1.64 33.22
N SER A 137 -16.81 -0.98 32.06
CA SER A 137 -17.90 -1.09 31.07
C SER A 137 -18.01 -2.49 30.44
N GLY A 138 -16.96 -3.31 30.50
CA GLY A 138 -16.96 -4.69 30.00
C GLY A 138 -17.77 -5.66 30.85
N SER A 139 -17.78 -5.48 32.18
CA SER A 139 -18.46 -6.36 33.14
C SER A 139 -19.99 -6.22 33.10
N HIS A 140 -20.50 -5.01 32.87
CA HIS A 140 -21.94 -4.75 32.89
C HIS A 140 -22.68 -5.35 31.68
N ASN A 141 -22.04 -5.41 30.51
CA ASN A 141 -22.63 -5.96 29.28
C ASN A 141 -22.77 -7.49 29.30
N THR A 142 -21.92 -8.20 30.05
CA THR A 142 -21.94 -9.66 30.15
C THR A 142 -23.17 -10.17 30.90
N HIS A 143 -23.64 -9.43 31.92
CA HIS A 143 -24.85 -9.75 32.66
C HIS A 143 -26.14 -9.51 31.84
N THR A 144 -26.20 -8.42 31.07
CA THR A 144 -27.35 -8.13 30.18
C THR A 144 -27.45 -9.09 28.99
N LEU A 145 -26.33 -9.60 28.47
CA LEU A 145 -26.33 -10.59 27.39
C LEU A 145 -26.80 -11.96 27.90
N LYS A 146 -26.38 -12.38 29.10
CA LYS A 146 -26.90 -13.60 29.74
C LYS A 146 -28.40 -13.51 30.04
N ALA A 147 -28.88 -12.35 30.51
CA ALA A 147 -30.31 -12.14 30.76
C ALA A 147 -31.15 -12.17 29.47
N ARG A 148 -30.64 -11.58 28.37
CA ARG A 148 -31.29 -11.65 27.05
C ARG A 148 -31.30 -13.06 26.45
N GLN A 149 -30.24 -13.84 26.66
CA GLN A 149 -30.17 -15.23 26.20
C GLN A 149 -31.16 -16.13 26.95
N MET A 150 -31.36 -15.90 28.25
CA MET A 150 -32.35 -16.64 29.05
C MET A 150 -33.79 -16.30 28.64
N ALA A 151 -34.09 -15.02 28.40
CA ALA A 151 -35.42 -14.59 27.94
C ALA A 151 -35.77 -15.11 26.52
N PHE A 152 -34.75 -15.30 25.66
CA PHE A 152 -34.97 -15.84 24.31
C PHE A 152 -35.28 -17.34 24.33
N ASN A 153 -34.61 -18.10 25.21
CA ASN A 153 -34.88 -19.53 25.40
C ASN A 153 -36.26 -19.80 26.02
N GLU A 154 -36.79 -18.87 26.82
CA GLU A 154 -38.14 -18.98 27.42
C GLU A 154 -39.26 -18.76 26.39
N PHE A 155 -38.99 -17.97 25.34
CA PHE A 155 -39.92 -17.68 24.26
C PHE A 155 -40.01 -18.81 23.22
N GLU A 156 -38.94 -19.60 23.05
CA GLU A 156 -38.91 -20.73 22.10
C GLU A 156 -39.64 -21.98 22.61
N VAL A 157 -39.74 -22.14 23.94
CA VAL A 157 -40.43 -23.29 24.58
C VAL A 157 -41.96 -23.12 24.57
N THR A 158 -42.47 -21.89 24.42
CA THR A 158 -43.92 -21.59 24.47
C THR A 158 -44.61 -21.61 23.10
N ALA A 159 -43.88 -21.76 21.99
CA ALA A 159 -44.40 -21.61 20.63
C ALA A 159 -44.44 -22.91 19.79
N ALA A 160 -44.68 -24.07 20.39
CA ALA A 160 -44.97 -25.31 19.66
C ALA A 160 -46.49 -25.50 19.45
N PRO A 161 -47.01 -25.67 18.22
CA PRO A 161 -48.45 -25.81 17.99
C PRO A 161 -48.93 -27.25 18.20
N LYS A 162 -50.12 -27.39 18.83
CA LYS A 162 -50.86 -28.65 19.00
C LYS A 162 -51.48 -29.09 17.67
N VAL A 163 -51.32 -30.36 17.30
CA VAL A 163 -52.01 -31.02 16.19
C VAL A 163 -53.42 -31.42 16.64
N ALA A 164 -54.44 -31.09 15.84
CA ALA A 164 -55.82 -31.50 16.02
C ALA A 164 -56.30 -32.32 14.81
N GLU A 165 -56.98 -33.42 15.10
CA GLU A 165 -57.66 -34.33 14.16
C GLU A 165 -58.87 -33.65 13.49
N GLY A 166 -59.17 -34.05 12.24
CA GLY A 166 -60.38 -33.62 11.53
C GLY A 166 -60.50 -34.21 10.12
N GLU A 167 -61.64 -34.84 9.85
CA GLU A 167 -61.98 -35.74 8.73
C GLU A 167 -62.18 -35.07 7.35
N GLY A 168 -61.81 -35.81 6.29
CA GLY A 168 -62.62 -36.11 5.08
C GLY A 168 -63.10 -34.99 4.14
N LYS A 169 -62.61 -35.00 2.88
CA LYS A 169 -63.42 -35.20 1.65
C LYS A 169 -62.60 -35.24 0.36
N MET A 170 -63.15 -36.01 -0.58
CA MET A 170 -62.65 -36.51 -1.87
C MET A 170 -63.28 -35.72 -3.03
N LEU A 171 -62.64 -35.73 -4.23
CA LEU A 171 -63.11 -35.43 -5.61
C LEU A 171 -62.08 -34.54 -6.36
N THR A 172 -61.17 -35.11 -7.17
CA THR A 172 -61.24 -35.35 -8.64
C THR A 172 -61.26 -34.09 -9.50
N ASP A 173 -60.22 -33.87 -10.32
CA ASP A 173 -60.33 -34.03 -11.78
C ASP A 173 -58.96 -33.95 -12.48
N GLU A 174 -58.84 -34.78 -13.50
CA GLU A 174 -57.69 -35.05 -14.38
C GLU A 174 -57.40 -33.93 -15.39
N LEU A 175 -56.16 -33.93 -15.92
CA LEU A 175 -55.72 -33.82 -17.34
C LEU A 175 -54.16 -33.84 -17.33
N VAL A 176 -53.42 -34.93 -17.63
CA VAL A 176 -53.11 -35.59 -18.95
C VAL A 176 -52.47 -34.59 -19.93
N GLN A 177 -51.27 -34.71 -20.55
CA GLN A 177 -50.26 -35.78 -20.78
C GLN A 177 -48.90 -35.12 -21.20
N VAL A 178 -47.72 -35.59 -20.74
CA VAL A 178 -46.77 -36.60 -21.28
C VAL A 178 -45.98 -36.21 -22.55
N ASN A 179 -44.65 -36.17 -22.44
CA ASN A 179 -43.77 -37.02 -23.27
C ASN A 179 -42.36 -37.16 -22.67
N ASP A 180 -42.07 -38.39 -22.25
CA ASP A 180 -40.76 -38.94 -21.94
C ASP A 180 -39.99 -39.28 -23.21
N ASN A 181 -38.66 -39.21 -23.15
CA ASN A 181 -37.80 -40.17 -23.86
C ASN A 181 -36.47 -40.37 -23.10
N GLY A 182 -36.52 -41.40 -22.27
CA GLY A 182 -35.49 -42.30 -21.74
C GLY A 182 -33.99 -42.02 -21.94
N SER A 183 -33.24 -42.05 -20.82
CA SER A 183 -32.47 -43.25 -20.41
C SER A 183 -31.70 -43.02 -19.09
N SER A 184 -32.31 -43.43 -17.96
CA SER A 184 -31.83 -44.19 -16.77
C SER A 184 -30.36 -44.08 -16.22
N PRO A 185 -30.02 -44.62 -15.02
CA PRO A 185 -30.07 -43.88 -13.74
C PRO A 185 -28.83 -44.09 -12.83
N THR A 186 -28.41 -43.10 -12.04
CA THR A 186 -27.56 -43.30 -10.84
C THR A 186 -27.70 -42.10 -9.89
N SER A 187 -28.61 -42.17 -8.92
CA SER A 187 -28.39 -42.59 -7.52
C SER A 187 -27.63 -41.57 -6.64
N ASN A 188 -28.44 -40.92 -5.81
CA ASN A 188 -28.15 -40.31 -4.50
C ASN A 188 -27.49 -38.94 -4.48
N ASP A 189 -28.31 -37.93 -4.81
CA ASP A 189 -28.23 -36.59 -4.23
C ASP A 189 -28.29 -36.71 -2.70
N LEU A 190 -27.14 -36.55 -2.06
CA LEU A 190 -27.06 -36.30 -0.63
C LEU A 190 -27.26 -34.80 -0.42
N ASP A 191 -28.44 -34.46 0.09
CA ASP A 191 -28.78 -33.16 0.68
C ASP A 191 -27.67 -32.70 1.64
N CYS A 192 -26.82 -31.79 1.15
CA CYS A 192 -25.88 -31.01 1.96
C CYS A 192 -26.31 -29.53 1.97
N GLU A 193 -27.60 -29.27 2.19
CA GLU A 193 -28.09 -27.95 2.59
C GLU A 193 -28.42 -27.94 4.09
N LYS A 194 -27.38 -27.74 4.91
CA LYS A 194 -27.46 -27.04 6.21
C LYS A 194 -26.06 -26.94 6.77
N HIS A 195 -25.69 -25.74 7.22
CA HIS A 195 -24.40 -25.31 7.81
C HIS A 195 -23.43 -24.61 6.84
N GLY A 196 -23.87 -23.48 6.28
CA GLY A 196 -22.98 -22.39 5.89
C GLY A 196 -23.72 -21.08 6.10
N ALA A 197 -23.27 -20.26 7.04
CA ALA A 197 -23.74 -18.88 7.13
C ALA A 197 -23.45 -18.21 5.78
N SER A 198 -24.51 -17.89 5.05
CA SER A 198 -24.47 -17.27 3.73
C SER A 198 -23.79 -15.90 3.81
N ARG A 199 -22.48 -15.86 3.55
CA ARG A 199 -21.79 -14.62 3.15
C ARG A 199 -22.27 -14.28 1.75
N GLN A 200 -23.39 -13.57 1.65
CA GLN A 200 -23.76 -12.88 0.42
C GLN A 200 -22.56 -12.03 -0.02
N SER A 201 -22.04 -12.29 -1.22
CA SER A 201 -21.15 -11.36 -1.90
C SER A 201 -21.90 -10.06 -2.08
N ASN A 202 -21.64 -9.08 -1.22
CA ASN A 202 -22.20 -7.75 -1.42
C ASN A 202 -21.65 -7.23 -2.76
N PRO A 203 -22.49 -6.99 -3.78
CA PRO A 203 -22.02 -6.29 -4.95
C PRO A 203 -21.46 -4.93 -4.49
N LEU A 204 -20.36 -4.49 -5.10
CA LEU A 204 -19.82 -3.15 -4.90
C LEU A 204 -20.99 -2.14 -4.92
N PRO A 205 -21.07 -1.15 -4.00
CA PRO A 205 -22.11 -0.14 -4.02
C PRO A 205 -21.96 0.66 -5.30
N ASP A 206 -22.83 0.38 -6.27
CA ASP A 206 -23.10 1.08 -7.54
C ASP A 206 -21.93 1.92 -8.10
N LEU A 207 -20.71 1.34 -8.10
CA LEU A 207 -19.56 1.90 -8.78
C LEU A 207 -19.82 1.71 -10.26
N LYS A 208 -20.26 2.78 -10.93
CA LYS A 208 -20.64 2.72 -12.35
C LYS A 208 -19.46 2.21 -13.17
N ARG A 209 -19.59 1.03 -13.77
CA ARG A 209 -18.62 0.39 -14.68
C ARG A 209 -18.51 1.20 -15.98
N LYS A 210 -17.75 2.30 -15.96
CA LYS A 210 -17.61 3.26 -17.08
C LYS A 210 -16.21 3.28 -17.71
N LEU A 211 -15.28 2.43 -17.25
CA LEU A 211 -13.94 2.33 -17.83
C LEU A 211 -13.98 1.38 -19.03
N LYS A 212 -13.52 1.86 -20.19
CA LYS A 212 -13.36 1.05 -21.40
C LYS A 212 -12.15 0.12 -21.24
N SER A 213 -12.13 -1.00 -21.98
CA SER A 213 -11.00 -1.95 -22.00
C SER A 213 -9.63 -1.27 -22.25
N ARG A 214 -9.58 -0.27 -23.14
CA ARG A 214 -8.38 0.56 -23.38
C ARG A 214 -7.89 1.32 -22.12
N HIS A 215 -8.82 1.80 -21.28
CA HIS A 215 -8.47 2.53 -20.06
C HIS A 215 -7.90 1.56 -19.04
N LEU A 216 -8.49 0.38 -18.87
CA LEU A 216 -8.01 -0.65 -17.95
C LEU A 216 -6.59 -1.11 -18.31
N GLN A 217 -6.29 -1.31 -19.60
CA GLN A 217 -4.95 -1.66 -20.06
C GLN A 217 -3.92 -0.56 -19.78
N MET A 218 -4.25 0.70 -20.10
CA MET A 218 -3.35 1.82 -19.86
C MET A 218 -3.19 2.16 -18.37
N ILE A 219 -4.21 1.93 -17.54
CA ILE A 219 -4.10 2.01 -16.07
C ILE A 219 -3.16 0.92 -15.56
N ALA A 220 -3.28 -0.31 -16.06
CA ALA A 220 -2.42 -1.41 -15.63
C ALA A 220 -0.95 -1.22 -16.05
N ILE A 221 -0.70 -0.65 -17.24
CA ILE A 221 0.66 -0.33 -17.72
C ILE A 221 1.20 0.90 -16.97
N GLY A 222 0.43 1.98 -16.93
CA GLY A 222 0.83 3.25 -16.32
C GLY A 222 0.98 3.21 -14.81
N GLY A 223 0.21 2.36 -14.13
CA GLY A 223 0.30 2.14 -12.69
C GLY A 223 1.58 1.43 -12.26
N THR A 224 2.29 0.78 -13.20
CA THR A 224 3.57 0.12 -12.91
C THR A 224 4.79 0.92 -13.36
N ILE A 225 4.63 1.86 -14.30
CA ILE A 225 5.73 2.72 -14.75
C ILE A 225 5.63 4.05 -14.00
N GLY A 226 6.56 4.32 -13.09
CA GLY A 226 6.53 5.50 -12.22
C GLY A 226 7.90 5.91 -11.70
N THR A 227 7.90 6.68 -10.61
CA THR A 227 9.10 7.20 -9.93
C THR A 227 10.14 6.14 -9.60
N GLY A 228 9.71 4.92 -9.32
CA GLY A 228 10.59 3.76 -9.12
C GLY A 228 11.61 3.58 -10.26
N LEU A 229 11.11 3.57 -11.50
CA LEU A 229 11.94 3.36 -12.69
C LEU A 229 12.78 4.59 -13.05
N PHE A 230 12.22 5.80 -12.88
CA PHE A 230 12.85 7.01 -13.41
C PHE A 230 13.78 7.75 -12.44
N ILE A 231 13.54 7.63 -11.13
CA ILE A 231 14.28 8.36 -10.09
C ILE A 231 15.04 7.35 -9.23
N SER A 232 14.34 6.39 -8.63
CA SER A 232 14.91 5.41 -7.70
C SER A 232 15.91 4.44 -8.36
N SER A 233 15.83 4.24 -9.67
CA SER A 233 16.85 3.49 -10.41
C SER A 233 18.24 4.13 -10.37
N GLY A 234 18.35 5.45 -10.20
CA GLY A 234 19.62 6.15 -10.02
C GLY A 234 20.31 5.70 -8.74
N THR A 235 19.57 5.69 -7.63
CA THR A 235 20.04 5.16 -6.33
C THR A 235 20.41 3.69 -6.42
N ALA A 236 19.63 2.89 -7.16
CA ALA A 236 19.95 1.47 -7.36
C ALA A 236 21.29 1.25 -8.08
N ILE A 237 21.58 2.04 -9.11
CA ILE A 237 22.84 1.93 -9.86
C ILE A 237 24.01 2.48 -9.06
N ALA A 238 23.81 3.56 -8.31
CA ALA A 238 24.84 4.12 -7.43
C ALA A 238 25.33 3.10 -6.38
N HIS A 239 24.41 2.40 -5.72
CA HIS A 239 24.73 1.49 -4.62
C HIS A 239 25.10 0.06 -5.03
N ALA A 240 24.55 -0.45 -6.15
CA ALA A 240 24.83 -1.82 -6.58
C ALA A 240 25.78 -1.90 -7.78
N GLY A 241 26.04 -0.78 -8.48
CA GLY A 241 26.71 -0.77 -9.77
C GLY A 241 25.79 -1.27 -10.90
N PRO A 242 26.25 -1.21 -12.16
CA PRO A 242 25.43 -1.55 -13.32
C PRO A 242 24.97 -3.02 -13.34
N VAL A 243 25.88 -3.95 -13.03
CA VAL A 243 25.55 -5.39 -13.01
C VAL A 243 24.78 -5.75 -11.76
N GLY A 244 25.17 -5.21 -10.60
CA GLY A 244 24.45 -5.45 -9.34
C GLY A 244 22.99 -4.99 -9.42
N ALA A 245 22.74 -3.79 -9.95
CA ALA A 245 21.38 -3.29 -10.16
C ALA A 245 20.60 -4.16 -11.15
N LEU A 246 21.23 -4.59 -12.26
CA LEU A 246 20.58 -5.46 -13.24
C LEU A 246 20.16 -6.80 -12.62
N ILE A 247 21.04 -7.45 -11.87
CA ILE A 247 20.73 -8.71 -11.17
C ILE A 247 19.63 -8.48 -10.13
N ALA A 248 19.64 -7.36 -9.40
CA ALA A 248 18.58 -7.01 -8.43
C ALA A 248 17.21 -6.90 -9.10
N TYR A 249 17.12 -6.20 -10.24
CA TYR A 249 15.87 -6.05 -10.97
C TYR A 249 15.39 -7.35 -11.61
N ILE A 250 16.29 -8.23 -12.09
CA ILE A 250 15.93 -9.57 -12.56
C ILE A 250 15.43 -10.43 -11.41
N PHE A 251 16.13 -10.41 -10.28
CA PHE A 251 15.81 -11.21 -9.10
C PHE A 251 14.46 -10.82 -8.51
N VAL A 252 14.22 -9.53 -8.23
CA VAL A 252 12.92 -9.05 -7.75
C VAL A 252 11.83 -9.25 -8.82
N GLY A 253 12.15 -9.05 -10.11
CA GLY A 253 11.22 -9.36 -11.20
C GLY A 253 10.77 -10.83 -11.19
N SER A 254 11.66 -11.76 -10.85
CA SER A 254 11.32 -13.18 -10.70
C SER A 254 10.44 -13.47 -9.47
N ILE A 255 10.61 -12.72 -8.37
CA ILE A 255 9.72 -12.79 -7.20
C ILE A 255 8.33 -12.26 -7.57
N VAL A 256 8.26 -11.13 -8.25
CA VAL A 256 6.99 -10.53 -8.70
C VAL A 256 6.26 -11.45 -9.67
N TYR A 257 6.98 -12.10 -10.59
CA TYR A 257 6.37 -13.07 -11.49
C TYR A 257 5.81 -14.30 -10.75
N SER A 258 6.43 -14.73 -9.64
CA SER A 258 5.85 -15.76 -8.76
C SER A 258 4.52 -15.31 -8.17
N VAL A 259 4.47 -14.08 -7.65
CA VAL A 259 3.25 -13.47 -7.08
C VAL A 259 2.15 -13.40 -8.14
N MET A 260 2.47 -12.97 -9.35
CA MET A 260 1.50 -12.82 -10.44
C MET A 260 0.93 -14.14 -10.92
N THR A 261 1.76 -15.19 -11.02
CA THR A 261 1.28 -16.52 -11.39
C THR A 261 0.43 -17.15 -10.28
N SER A 262 0.79 -16.96 -9.01
CA SER A 262 0.01 -17.37 -7.84
C SER A 262 -1.35 -16.64 -7.78
N LEU A 263 -1.35 -15.32 -7.98
CA LEU A 263 -2.56 -14.51 -8.07
C LEU A 263 -3.45 -14.95 -9.24
N GLY A 264 -2.85 -15.32 -10.37
CA GLY A 264 -3.57 -15.80 -11.55
C GLY A 264 -4.44 -17.02 -11.31
N GLU A 265 -3.91 -18.03 -10.61
CA GLU A 265 -4.68 -19.25 -10.32
C GLU A 265 -5.86 -18.96 -9.41
N VAL A 266 -5.66 -18.14 -8.38
CA VAL A 266 -6.72 -17.79 -7.43
C VAL A 266 -7.76 -16.89 -8.10
N ALA A 267 -7.33 -15.85 -8.83
CA ALA A 267 -8.21 -14.85 -9.40
C ALA A 267 -9.01 -15.35 -10.61
N THR A 268 -8.51 -16.34 -11.35
CA THR A 268 -9.29 -16.97 -12.43
C THR A 268 -10.30 -17.98 -11.92
N TYR A 269 -10.04 -18.59 -10.75
CA TYR A 269 -10.97 -19.50 -10.09
C TYR A 269 -12.04 -18.76 -9.29
N ILE A 270 -11.66 -17.72 -8.54
CA ILE A 270 -12.52 -16.92 -7.65
C ILE A 270 -12.38 -15.43 -8.01
N PRO A 271 -12.99 -14.95 -9.12
CA PRO A 271 -12.91 -13.56 -9.53
C PRO A 271 -13.83 -12.67 -8.68
N ILE A 272 -13.41 -12.37 -7.45
CA ILE A 272 -14.18 -11.55 -6.51
C ILE A 272 -13.65 -10.11 -6.40
N PRO A 273 -14.55 -9.11 -6.32
CA PRO A 273 -14.18 -7.74 -5.98
C PRO A 273 -13.53 -7.65 -4.58
N GLY A 274 -12.59 -6.73 -4.39
CA GLY A 274 -11.77 -6.65 -3.17
C GLY A 274 -10.46 -7.45 -3.23
N ALA A 275 -10.26 -8.20 -4.33
CA ALA A 275 -9.02 -8.91 -4.67
C ALA A 275 -8.46 -9.74 -3.50
N PHE A 276 -7.18 -9.53 -3.20
CA PHE A 276 -6.39 -10.37 -2.34
C PHE A 276 -6.61 -10.17 -0.84
N THR A 277 -7.20 -9.06 -0.40
CA THR A 277 -7.61 -8.91 1.00
C THR A 277 -8.75 -9.87 1.33
N SER A 278 -9.66 -10.10 0.37
CA SER A 278 -10.71 -11.11 0.50
C SER A 278 -10.12 -12.53 0.41
N TYR A 279 -9.14 -12.78 -0.46
CA TYR A 279 -8.46 -14.08 -0.51
C TYR A 279 -7.81 -14.43 0.83
N ALA A 280 -7.08 -13.50 1.45
CA ALA A 280 -6.48 -13.71 2.78
C ALA A 280 -7.53 -14.02 3.85
N THR A 281 -8.66 -13.29 3.84
CA THR A 281 -9.78 -13.49 4.78
C THR A 281 -10.44 -14.85 4.63
N ARG A 282 -10.60 -15.34 3.39
CA ARG A 282 -11.31 -16.59 3.08
C ARG A 282 -10.45 -17.84 3.12
N LEU A 283 -9.14 -17.71 2.85
CA LEU A 283 -8.24 -18.86 2.70
C LEU A 283 -7.34 -19.08 3.92
N ILE A 284 -7.04 -18.04 4.69
CA ILE A 284 -6.05 -18.11 5.79
C ILE A 284 -6.66 -17.65 7.11
N ASP A 285 -6.93 -16.35 7.24
CA ASP A 285 -7.33 -15.73 8.50
C ASP A 285 -7.94 -14.34 8.24
N PRO A 286 -9.09 -14.02 8.84
CA PRO A 286 -9.67 -12.68 8.76
C PRO A 286 -8.73 -11.56 9.25
N SER A 287 -7.87 -11.79 10.25
CA SER A 287 -6.92 -10.77 10.72
C SER A 287 -5.81 -10.52 9.71
N LEU A 288 -5.40 -11.53 8.95
CA LEU A 288 -4.47 -11.36 7.84
C LEU A 288 -5.09 -10.50 6.75
N GLY A 289 -6.36 -10.75 6.40
CA GLY A 289 -7.08 -9.91 5.44
C GLY A 289 -7.23 -8.46 5.88
N PHE A 290 -7.55 -8.23 7.16
CA PHE A 290 -7.58 -6.90 7.77
C PHE A 290 -6.21 -6.19 7.68
N ALA A 291 -5.15 -6.83 8.19
CA ALA A 291 -3.81 -6.23 8.23
C ALA A 291 -3.25 -5.99 6.83
N MET A 292 -3.42 -6.96 5.91
CA MET A 292 -3.00 -6.87 4.51
C MET A 292 -3.69 -5.71 3.79
N GLY A 293 -4.99 -5.51 4.00
CA GLY A 293 -5.69 -4.42 3.33
C GLY A 293 -5.29 -3.04 3.84
N TRP A 294 -5.09 -2.89 5.16
CA TRP A 294 -4.63 -1.62 5.73
C TRP A 294 -3.19 -1.29 5.37
N ILE A 295 -2.26 -2.27 5.36
CA ILE A 295 -0.87 -2.03 4.95
C ILE A 295 -0.79 -1.71 3.46
N TYR A 296 -1.62 -2.35 2.63
CA TYR A 296 -1.68 -2.07 1.20
C TYR A 296 -2.24 -0.67 0.92
N TRP A 297 -3.33 -0.29 1.59
CA TRP A 297 -3.86 1.08 1.52
C TRP A 297 -2.81 2.10 1.97
N PHE A 298 -2.12 1.83 3.08
CA PHE A 298 -1.09 2.70 3.63
C PHE A 298 0.06 2.89 2.63
N SER A 299 0.47 1.83 1.93
CA SER A 299 1.46 1.91 0.85
C SER A 299 1.05 2.94 -0.22
N TRP A 300 -0.18 2.87 -0.74
CA TRP A 300 -0.66 3.84 -1.73
C TRP A 300 -0.73 5.28 -1.20
N ALA A 301 -1.16 5.44 0.06
CA ALA A 301 -1.22 6.74 0.72
C ALA A 301 0.18 7.36 0.89
N MET A 302 1.17 6.56 1.27
CA MET A 302 2.57 7.00 1.41
C MET A 302 3.23 7.24 0.07
N THR A 303 2.95 6.41 -0.95
CA THR A 303 3.43 6.66 -2.31
C THR A 303 2.85 7.96 -2.85
N TYR A 304 1.61 8.34 -2.52
CA TYR A 304 1.08 9.66 -2.89
C TYR A 304 1.91 10.82 -2.30
N ALA A 305 2.31 10.73 -1.03
CA ALA A 305 3.20 11.71 -0.41
C ALA A 305 4.59 11.74 -1.08
N LEU A 306 5.12 10.57 -1.46
CA LEU A 306 6.37 10.43 -2.22
C LEU A 306 6.29 11.15 -3.57
N GLU A 307 5.22 10.95 -4.33
CA GLU A 307 5.07 11.56 -5.65
C GLU A 307 4.96 13.09 -5.56
N LEU A 308 4.26 13.63 -4.55
CA LEU A 308 4.22 15.08 -4.32
C LEU A 308 5.60 15.64 -3.93
N THR A 309 6.37 14.88 -3.16
CA THR A 309 7.77 15.21 -2.81
C THR A 309 8.64 15.23 -4.07
N ALA A 310 8.53 14.20 -4.91
CA ALA A 310 9.26 14.07 -6.17
C ALA A 310 8.92 15.21 -7.14
N THR A 311 7.66 15.65 -7.18
CA THR A 311 7.24 16.77 -8.03
C THR A 311 7.99 18.06 -7.69
N GLY A 312 8.14 18.36 -6.40
CA GLY A 312 8.88 19.53 -5.95
C GLY A 312 10.37 19.47 -6.31
N LEU A 313 10.98 18.29 -6.13
CA LEU A 313 12.37 18.04 -6.53
C LEU A 313 12.54 18.20 -8.05
N ILE A 314 11.60 17.68 -8.84
CA ILE A 314 11.66 17.82 -10.31
C ILE A 314 11.65 19.28 -10.76
N ILE A 315 10.84 20.13 -10.13
CA ILE A 315 10.75 21.53 -10.52
C ILE A 315 11.99 22.33 -10.13
N GLN A 316 12.68 21.93 -9.06
CA GLN A 316 13.95 22.54 -8.67
C GLN A 316 15.07 22.34 -9.71
N PHE A 317 14.90 21.43 -10.66
CA PHE A 317 15.77 21.31 -11.83
C PHE A 317 15.91 22.63 -12.60
N TRP A 318 14.79 23.31 -12.87
CA TRP A 318 14.80 24.58 -13.63
C TRP A 318 15.12 25.77 -12.74
N LYS A 319 14.69 25.72 -11.47
CA LYS A 319 14.85 26.83 -10.55
C LYS A 319 14.93 26.34 -9.10
N SER A 320 16.15 26.26 -8.58
CA SER A 320 16.48 25.67 -7.28
C SER A 320 16.06 26.52 -6.07
N ASP A 321 15.88 27.84 -6.24
CA ASP A 321 15.49 28.78 -5.19
C ASP A 321 13.98 28.78 -4.88
N ILE A 322 13.15 28.08 -5.67
CA ILE A 322 11.70 28.02 -5.39
C ILE A 322 11.43 27.05 -4.23
N GLN A 323 10.55 27.49 -3.33
CA GLN A 323 10.07 26.67 -2.22
C GLN A 323 9.19 25.50 -2.72
N ILE A 324 9.66 24.27 -2.50
CA ILE A 324 9.01 23.00 -2.85
C ILE A 324 7.56 22.92 -2.30
N ALA A 325 7.31 23.52 -1.13
CA ALA A 325 6.00 23.57 -0.47
C ALA A 325 4.88 24.08 -1.38
N ILE A 326 5.18 25.06 -2.24
CA ILE A 326 4.20 25.66 -3.17
C ILE A 326 3.68 24.60 -4.13
N PHE A 327 4.60 23.81 -4.71
CA PHE A 327 4.24 22.77 -5.67
C PHE A 327 3.54 21.60 -5.00
N ILE A 328 3.99 21.19 -3.80
CA ILE A 328 3.28 20.18 -3.01
C ILE A 328 1.83 20.62 -2.79
N ALA A 329 1.59 21.86 -2.34
CA ALA A 329 0.25 22.39 -2.10
C ALA A 329 -0.61 22.39 -3.38
N VAL A 330 -0.09 22.96 -4.47
CA VAL A 330 -0.82 23.11 -5.74
C VAL A 330 -1.19 21.75 -6.33
N PHE A 331 -0.23 20.83 -6.43
CA PHE A 331 -0.50 19.51 -6.99
C PHE A 331 -1.32 18.63 -6.06
N TRP A 332 -1.20 18.79 -4.74
CA TRP A 332 -2.09 18.14 -3.79
C TRP A 332 -3.55 18.55 -4.00
N VAL A 333 -3.83 19.86 -4.09
CA VAL A 333 -5.18 20.40 -4.35
C VAL A 333 -5.69 19.89 -5.70
N MET A 334 -4.87 20.01 -6.75
CA MET A 334 -5.25 19.63 -8.11
C MET A 334 -5.60 18.14 -8.22
N ILE A 335 -4.75 17.25 -7.70
CA ILE A 335 -4.95 15.80 -7.80
C ILE A 335 -6.13 15.36 -6.93
N THR A 336 -6.26 15.94 -5.74
CA THR A 336 -7.41 15.66 -4.86
C THR A 336 -8.70 16.09 -5.54
N PHE A 337 -8.72 17.26 -6.19
CA PHE A 337 -9.86 17.72 -6.98
C PHE A 337 -10.19 16.77 -8.13
N PHE A 338 -9.21 16.33 -8.92
CA PHE A 338 -9.43 15.37 -10.01
C PHE A 338 -9.97 14.03 -9.53
N ASN A 339 -9.58 13.57 -8.33
CA ASN A 339 -10.10 12.34 -7.75
C ASN A 339 -11.54 12.47 -7.21
N PHE A 340 -12.07 13.68 -7.06
CA PHE A 340 -13.50 13.91 -6.83
C PHE A 340 -14.34 13.88 -8.13
N LEU A 341 -13.71 13.93 -9.30
CA LEU A 341 -14.40 13.83 -10.58
C LEU A 341 -14.79 12.38 -10.91
N PRO A 342 -15.75 12.17 -11.84
CA PRO A 342 -16.16 10.83 -12.24
C PRO A 342 -15.00 10.02 -12.83
N VAL A 343 -15.01 8.71 -12.56
CA VAL A 343 -13.96 7.76 -12.99
C VAL A 343 -13.69 7.74 -14.51
N SER A 344 -14.67 8.11 -15.33
CA SER A 344 -14.48 8.23 -16.78
C SER A 344 -13.48 9.31 -17.16
N PHE A 345 -13.45 10.43 -16.42
CA PHE A 345 -12.49 11.51 -16.64
C PHE A 345 -11.08 11.08 -16.24
N TYR A 346 -10.96 10.43 -15.08
CA TYR A 346 -9.72 9.79 -14.64
C TYR A 346 -9.17 8.83 -15.70
N GLY A 347 -10.03 7.96 -16.26
CA GLY A 347 -9.61 6.96 -17.25
C GLY A 347 -9.07 7.56 -18.55
N GLU A 348 -9.62 8.70 -19.01
CA GLU A 348 -9.10 9.39 -20.20
C GLU A 348 -7.79 10.13 -19.88
N LEU A 349 -7.67 10.79 -18.72
CA LEU A 349 -6.41 11.43 -18.31
C LEU A 349 -5.28 10.41 -18.18
N GLU A 350 -5.54 9.30 -17.50
CA GLU A 350 -4.55 8.26 -17.29
C GLU A 350 -4.18 7.57 -18.60
N PHE A 351 -5.11 7.44 -19.56
CA PHE A 351 -4.78 6.96 -20.90
C PHE A 351 -3.66 7.80 -21.54
N TRP A 352 -3.82 9.13 -21.54
CA TRP A 352 -2.81 10.03 -22.12
C TRP A 352 -1.50 10.03 -21.33
N PHE A 353 -1.55 10.08 -20.01
CA PHE A 353 -0.34 10.06 -19.19
C PHE A 353 0.44 8.75 -19.33
N SER A 354 -0.24 7.61 -19.37
CA SER A 354 0.38 6.31 -19.59
C SER A 354 0.98 6.19 -20.99
N SER A 355 0.39 6.81 -22.01
CA SER A 355 0.99 6.87 -23.35
C SER A 355 2.32 7.62 -23.33
N VAL A 356 2.40 8.77 -22.64
CA VAL A 356 3.65 9.52 -22.48
C VAL A 356 4.72 8.64 -21.82
N LYS A 357 4.41 7.99 -20.69
CA LYS A 357 5.32 7.08 -19.97
C LYS A 357 5.94 6.02 -20.89
N VAL A 358 5.09 5.34 -21.67
CA VAL A 358 5.54 4.27 -22.57
C VAL A 358 6.43 4.83 -23.69
N ILE A 359 6.03 5.94 -24.32
CA ILE A 359 6.81 6.61 -25.37
C ILE A 359 8.18 7.02 -24.83
N THR A 360 8.24 7.54 -23.60
CA THR A 360 9.50 7.95 -22.96
C THR A 360 10.44 6.78 -22.73
N VAL A 361 9.96 5.65 -22.20
CA VAL A 361 10.82 4.49 -21.96
C VAL A 361 11.31 3.90 -23.28
N VAL A 362 10.44 3.75 -24.28
CA VAL A 362 10.85 3.26 -25.61
C VAL A 362 11.81 4.22 -26.30
N GLY A 363 11.52 5.53 -26.24
CA GLY A 363 12.39 6.57 -26.77
C GLY A 363 13.76 6.59 -26.10
N PHE A 364 13.81 6.39 -24.79
CA PHE A 364 15.06 6.24 -24.05
C PHE A 364 15.84 4.99 -24.46
N MET A 365 15.18 3.85 -24.71
CA MET A 365 15.89 2.65 -25.21
C MET A 365 16.53 2.90 -26.57
N VAL A 366 15.80 3.52 -27.51
CA VAL A 366 16.35 3.87 -28.82
C VAL A 366 17.52 4.84 -28.66
N PHE A 367 17.34 5.89 -27.86
CA PHE A 367 18.39 6.84 -27.52
C PHE A 367 19.62 6.13 -26.95
N ALA A 368 19.42 5.21 -26.00
CA ALA A 368 20.49 4.49 -25.35
C ALA A 368 21.30 3.63 -26.32
N ILE A 369 20.63 2.91 -27.22
CA ILE A 369 21.29 2.11 -28.26
C ILE A 369 22.14 3.02 -29.16
N CYS A 370 21.61 4.17 -29.58
CA CYS A 370 22.34 5.11 -30.43
C CYS A 370 23.58 5.71 -29.73
N ILE A 371 23.43 6.13 -28.48
CA ILE A 371 24.55 6.72 -27.72
C ILE A 371 25.61 5.66 -27.41
N ASP A 372 25.21 4.45 -27.03
CA ASP A 372 26.13 3.35 -26.78
C ASP A 372 26.94 2.98 -28.04
N ALA A 373 26.27 2.96 -29.20
CA ALA A 373 26.89 2.76 -30.52
C ALA A 373 27.79 3.91 -30.99
N GLY A 374 27.86 5.02 -30.24
CA GLY A 374 28.81 6.10 -30.48
C GLY A 374 28.25 7.38 -31.11
N ALA A 375 26.92 7.54 -31.16
CA ALA A 375 26.30 8.78 -31.64
C ALA A 375 26.45 9.97 -30.68
N GLY A 376 26.91 9.73 -29.44
CA GLY A 376 27.13 10.77 -28.43
C GLY A 376 28.52 11.41 -28.49
N GLY A 377 28.69 12.53 -27.78
CA GLY A 377 29.97 13.27 -27.74
C GLY A 377 31.17 12.53 -27.13
N ARG A 378 30.96 11.33 -26.58
CA ARG A 378 32.00 10.48 -25.96
C ARG A 378 32.47 9.32 -26.85
N GLY A 379 31.95 9.22 -28.07
CA GLY A 379 32.21 8.09 -28.97
C GLY A 379 31.58 6.79 -28.48
N TYR A 380 32.01 5.66 -29.05
CA TYR A 380 31.51 4.33 -28.70
C TYR A 380 31.78 3.99 -27.23
N LEU A 381 30.72 3.61 -26.50
CA LEU A 381 30.79 3.26 -25.09
C LEU A 381 30.89 1.74 -24.90
N GLY A 382 29.96 0.99 -25.50
CA GLY A 382 29.82 -0.44 -25.26
C GLY A 382 29.75 -0.75 -23.76
N PHE A 383 30.45 -1.80 -23.33
CA PHE A 383 30.49 -2.18 -21.91
C PHE A 383 31.52 -1.40 -21.07
N ARG A 384 31.99 -0.23 -21.52
CA ARG A 384 33.06 0.52 -20.83
C ARG A 384 32.74 0.76 -19.35
N HIS A 385 31.56 1.26 -19.02
CA HIS A 385 31.17 1.54 -17.63
C HIS A 385 30.98 0.30 -16.76
N TRP A 386 30.85 -0.89 -17.37
CA TRP A 386 30.80 -2.17 -16.66
C TRP A 386 32.19 -2.71 -16.35
N VAL A 387 33.23 -2.22 -17.03
CA VAL A 387 34.62 -2.61 -16.81
C VAL A 387 35.33 -1.59 -15.92
N ASP A 388 35.12 -0.30 -16.18
CA ASP A 388 35.70 0.83 -15.45
C ASP A 388 34.61 1.89 -15.22
N PRO A 389 34.19 2.18 -13.98
CA PRO A 389 34.80 1.81 -12.68
C PRO A 389 34.48 0.38 -12.18
N GLY A 390 33.74 -0.42 -12.94
CA GLY A 390 33.53 -1.85 -12.67
C GLY A 390 32.06 -2.28 -12.65
N PRO A 391 31.80 -3.59 -12.54
CA PRO A 391 30.45 -4.13 -12.69
C PRO A 391 29.58 -3.98 -11.43
N PHE A 392 30.21 -3.95 -10.26
CA PHE A 392 29.54 -3.87 -8.96
C PHE A 392 30.11 -2.72 -8.15
N SER A 393 29.22 -1.92 -7.55
CA SER A 393 29.58 -0.89 -6.58
C SER A 393 29.71 -1.53 -5.19
N PRO A 394 30.83 -1.33 -4.47
CA PRO A 394 30.94 -1.78 -3.09
C PRO A 394 30.11 -0.89 -2.17
N TYR A 395 29.29 -1.49 -1.31
CA TYR A 395 28.51 -0.73 -0.34
C TYR A 395 29.42 -0.06 0.68
N GLU A 396 29.24 1.25 0.89
CA GLU A 396 30.08 2.04 1.80
C GLU A 396 30.00 1.51 3.24
N GLY A 397 31.15 1.50 3.93
CA GLY A 397 31.24 1.06 5.33
C GLY A 397 31.20 -0.45 5.57
N VAL A 398 31.19 -1.27 4.51
CA VAL A 398 31.24 -2.74 4.62
C VAL A 398 32.56 -3.27 4.08
N HIS A 399 33.18 -4.20 4.82
CA HIS A 399 34.38 -4.92 4.42
C HIS A 399 34.23 -6.41 4.74
N PRO A 400 34.84 -7.33 3.96
CA PRO A 400 35.67 -7.11 2.76
C PRO A 400 34.86 -6.73 1.51
N ASP A 401 35.56 -6.30 0.45
CA ASP A 401 34.97 -5.79 -0.81
C ASP A 401 33.98 -6.76 -1.47
N SER A 402 34.20 -8.07 -1.38
CA SER A 402 33.27 -9.09 -1.89
C SER A 402 31.92 -9.06 -1.16
N THR A 403 31.94 -8.92 0.16
CA THR A 403 30.73 -8.76 0.98
C THR A 403 30.08 -7.41 0.70
N ALA A 404 30.86 -6.34 0.56
CA ALA A 404 30.36 -5.01 0.25
C ALA A 404 29.56 -4.98 -1.07
N LYS A 405 30.05 -5.67 -2.11
CA LYS A 405 29.35 -5.81 -3.40
C LYS A 405 28.04 -6.59 -3.29
N PHE A 406 28.03 -7.68 -2.52
CA PHE A 406 26.80 -8.43 -2.25
C PHE A 406 25.77 -7.60 -1.48
N VAL A 407 26.23 -6.86 -0.46
CA VAL A 407 25.39 -5.95 0.31
C VAL A 407 24.85 -4.83 -0.59
N GLY A 408 25.63 -4.30 -1.53
CA GLY A 408 25.16 -3.32 -2.51
C GLY A 408 24.01 -3.85 -3.36
N PHE A 409 24.14 -5.07 -3.89
CA PHE A 409 23.04 -5.78 -4.56
C PHE A 409 21.81 -5.95 -3.66
N TRP A 410 22.00 -6.32 -2.39
CA TRP A 410 20.90 -6.57 -1.46
C TRP A 410 20.19 -5.27 -1.04
N ALA A 411 20.94 -4.18 -0.88
CA ALA A 411 20.45 -2.86 -0.49
C ALA A 411 19.42 -2.31 -1.48
N VAL A 412 19.57 -2.64 -2.76
CA VAL A 412 18.75 -2.07 -3.84
C VAL A 412 17.50 -2.89 -4.15
N LEU A 413 17.25 -3.98 -3.42
CA LEU A 413 16.07 -4.82 -3.62
C LEU A 413 14.78 -4.07 -3.27
N ILE A 414 14.82 -3.11 -2.34
CA ILE A 414 13.67 -2.26 -2.02
C ILE A 414 13.35 -1.31 -3.17
N GLN A 415 14.36 -0.69 -3.77
CA GLN A 415 14.20 0.19 -4.94
C GLN A 415 13.66 -0.61 -6.14
N ALA A 416 14.17 -1.82 -6.37
CA ALA A 416 13.63 -2.71 -7.40
C ALA A 416 12.19 -3.14 -7.10
N GLY A 417 11.87 -3.50 -5.86
CA GLY A 417 10.51 -3.86 -5.44
C GLY A 417 9.52 -2.71 -5.61
N PHE A 418 9.89 -1.52 -5.17
CA PHE A 418 9.07 -0.32 -5.37
C PHE A 418 8.77 -0.06 -6.85
N SER A 419 9.76 -0.25 -7.74
CA SER A 419 9.56 -0.14 -9.20
C SER A 419 8.53 -1.11 -9.76
N TYR A 420 8.41 -2.32 -9.20
CA TYR A 420 7.45 -3.32 -9.65
C TYR A 420 6.10 -3.28 -8.93
N GLN A 421 5.92 -2.36 -7.98
CA GLN A 421 4.65 -2.21 -7.28
C GLN A 421 3.51 -1.84 -8.25
N GLY A 422 2.30 -2.33 -7.98
CA GLY A 422 1.14 -2.13 -8.84
C GLY A 422 0.99 -3.19 -9.92
N THR A 423 1.96 -4.10 -10.08
CA THR A 423 1.82 -5.27 -10.96
C THR A 423 0.63 -6.14 -10.55
N GLU A 424 0.39 -6.25 -9.25
CA GLU A 424 -0.70 -6.99 -8.63
C GLU A 424 -2.09 -6.34 -8.80
N LEU A 425 -2.20 -5.10 -9.28
CA LEU A 425 -3.49 -4.44 -9.55
C LEU A 425 -4.35 -5.20 -10.56
N VAL A 426 -3.74 -6.06 -11.38
CA VAL A 426 -4.45 -7.01 -12.25
C VAL A 426 -5.43 -7.88 -11.46
N GLY A 427 -5.12 -8.23 -10.21
CA GLY A 427 -6.02 -9.00 -9.34
C GLY A 427 -7.26 -8.22 -8.90
N ILE A 428 -7.15 -6.89 -8.76
CA ILE A 428 -8.30 -6.01 -8.48
C ILE A 428 -9.15 -5.87 -9.74
N ALA A 429 -8.52 -5.65 -10.89
CA ALA A 429 -9.21 -5.57 -12.17
C ALA A 429 -9.93 -6.89 -12.54
N ALA A 430 -9.43 -8.04 -12.07
CA ALA A 430 -10.06 -9.33 -12.32
C ALA A 430 -11.53 -9.39 -11.84
N GLY A 431 -11.84 -8.81 -10.69
CA GLY A 431 -13.21 -8.76 -10.15
C GLY A 431 -14.15 -7.80 -10.90
N GLU A 432 -13.61 -6.95 -11.77
CA GLU A 432 -14.36 -5.98 -12.59
C GLU A 432 -14.37 -6.32 -14.09
N THR A 433 -13.67 -7.39 -14.49
CA THR A 433 -13.49 -7.78 -15.90
C THR A 433 -14.59 -8.73 -16.36
N GLU A 434 -15.08 -8.54 -17.59
CA GLU A 434 -16.13 -9.38 -18.21
C GLU A 434 -15.72 -10.86 -18.31
N ASN A 435 -14.48 -11.14 -18.74
CA ASN A 435 -13.94 -12.51 -18.78
C ASN A 435 -12.59 -12.61 -18.04
N PRO A 436 -12.60 -12.89 -16.73
CA PRO A 436 -11.37 -13.02 -15.94
C PRO A 436 -10.53 -14.23 -16.37
N ARG A 437 -11.16 -15.34 -16.81
CA ARG A 437 -10.46 -16.59 -17.21
C ARG A 437 -9.55 -16.41 -18.42
N LYS A 438 -9.88 -15.49 -19.34
CA LYS A 438 -9.04 -15.16 -20.50
C LYS A 438 -8.15 -13.94 -20.24
N THR A 439 -8.69 -12.93 -19.59
CA THR A 439 -8.02 -11.63 -19.44
C THR A 439 -6.88 -11.70 -18.42
N VAL A 440 -7.08 -12.36 -17.29
CA VAL A 440 -6.05 -12.47 -16.24
C VAL A 440 -4.82 -13.25 -16.73
N PRO A 441 -4.94 -14.44 -17.37
CA PRO A 441 -3.77 -15.13 -17.92
C PRO A 441 -3.06 -14.37 -19.05
N SER A 442 -3.82 -13.59 -19.85
CA SER A 442 -3.22 -12.68 -20.82
C SER A 442 -2.38 -11.59 -20.13
N ALA A 443 -2.92 -10.97 -19.09
CA ALA A 443 -2.24 -9.94 -18.31
C ALA A 443 -0.98 -10.46 -17.59
N ILE A 444 -0.99 -11.70 -17.08
CA ILE A 444 0.19 -12.34 -16.47
C ILE A 444 1.31 -12.54 -17.49
N ARG A 445 0.99 -13.09 -18.67
CA ARG A 445 1.98 -13.24 -19.76
C ARG A 445 2.53 -11.88 -20.19
N LYS A 446 1.68 -10.86 -20.28
CA LYS A 446 2.11 -9.48 -20.57
C LYS A 446 2.98 -8.90 -19.46
N THR A 447 2.73 -9.26 -18.21
CA THR A 447 3.55 -8.81 -17.07
C THR A 447 4.99 -9.32 -17.16
N PHE A 448 5.21 -10.56 -17.63
CA PHE A 448 6.56 -11.06 -17.90
C PHE A 448 7.32 -10.17 -18.89
N PHE A 449 6.70 -9.86 -20.04
CA PHE A 449 7.29 -8.96 -21.03
C PHE A 449 7.45 -7.54 -20.49
N ARG A 450 6.52 -7.07 -19.64
CA ARG A 450 6.62 -5.76 -19.00
C ARG A 450 7.84 -5.67 -18.10
N ILE A 451 8.09 -6.69 -17.27
CA ILE A 451 9.26 -6.78 -16.40
C ILE A 451 10.54 -6.76 -17.24
N LEU A 452 10.62 -7.59 -18.28
CA LEU A 452 11.79 -7.69 -19.13
C LEU A 452 12.08 -6.38 -19.88
N PHE A 453 11.09 -5.88 -20.64
CA PHE A 453 11.30 -4.70 -21.49
C PHE A 453 11.40 -3.43 -20.67
N PHE A 454 10.40 -3.05 -19.88
CA PHE A 454 10.40 -1.72 -19.26
C PHE A 454 11.37 -1.56 -18.09
N PHE A 455 11.73 -2.64 -17.41
CA PHE A 455 12.57 -2.56 -16.22
C PHE A 455 13.96 -3.12 -16.48
N VAL A 456 14.08 -4.40 -16.81
CA VAL A 456 15.39 -5.07 -16.96
C VAL A 456 16.21 -4.43 -18.08
N LEU A 457 15.65 -4.24 -19.28
CA LEU A 457 16.38 -3.60 -20.39
C LEU A 457 16.69 -2.13 -20.10
N THR A 458 15.78 -1.41 -19.45
CA THR A 458 16.03 -0.02 -19.07
C THR A 458 17.23 0.10 -18.11
N ILE A 459 17.28 -0.73 -17.07
CA ILE A 459 18.42 -0.78 -16.14
C ILE A 459 19.70 -1.21 -16.85
N PHE A 460 19.63 -2.19 -17.75
CA PHE A 460 20.75 -2.60 -18.59
C PHE A 460 21.32 -1.42 -19.37
N PHE A 461 20.48 -0.67 -20.09
CA PHE A 461 20.90 0.48 -20.88
C PHE A 461 21.41 1.64 -20.04
N ILE A 462 20.77 1.93 -18.90
CA ILE A 462 21.30 2.96 -17.99
C ILE A 462 22.70 2.55 -17.50
N GLY A 463 22.89 1.28 -17.14
CA GLY A 463 24.19 0.77 -16.71
C GLY A 463 25.28 0.86 -17.78
N LEU A 464 24.92 0.81 -19.08
CA LEU A 464 25.86 1.04 -20.18
C LEU A 464 26.24 2.53 -20.32
N LEU A 465 25.29 3.43 -20.13
CA LEU A 465 25.49 4.86 -20.42
C LEU A 465 26.05 5.66 -19.25
N VAL A 466 25.71 5.27 -18.02
CA VAL A 466 25.97 6.07 -16.82
C VAL A 466 26.93 5.33 -15.89
N PRO A 467 28.12 5.88 -15.60
CA PRO A 467 29.01 5.30 -14.60
C PRO A 467 28.38 5.42 -13.20
N TYR A 468 28.45 4.35 -12.40
CA TYR A 468 27.88 4.34 -11.05
C TYR A 468 28.57 5.33 -10.09
N THR A 469 29.78 5.80 -10.42
CA THR A 469 30.53 6.82 -9.69
C THR A 469 30.15 8.26 -10.04
N ASN A 470 29.13 8.47 -10.89
CA ASN A 470 28.72 9.82 -11.27
C ASN A 470 28.25 10.60 -10.03
N GLU A 471 28.83 11.77 -9.77
CA GLU A 471 28.47 12.59 -8.62
C GLU A 471 26.98 12.96 -8.58
N ASN A 472 26.30 13.11 -9.71
CA ASN A 472 24.86 13.42 -9.71
C ASN A 472 24.00 12.22 -9.26
N LEU A 473 24.52 11.00 -9.33
CA LEU A 473 23.90 9.82 -8.72
C LEU A 473 24.17 9.76 -7.21
N LEU A 474 25.36 10.19 -6.77
CA LEU A 474 25.87 10.05 -5.40
C LEU A 474 25.46 11.22 -4.47
N THR A 475 25.42 12.45 -4.99
CA THR A 475 25.09 13.67 -4.24
C THR A 475 23.59 13.88 -4.22
N GLY A 476 22.92 13.26 -3.25
CA GLY A 476 21.52 13.54 -2.94
C GLY A 476 20.47 12.68 -3.66
N GLY A 477 20.87 11.73 -4.50
CA GLY A 477 20.17 10.48 -4.89
C GLY A 477 18.76 10.52 -5.50
N ASN A 478 17.96 11.57 -5.28
CA ASN A 478 16.52 11.60 -5.55
C ASN A 478 16.01 12.96 -6.06
N ASP A 479 16.91 13.86 -6.47
CA ASP A 479 16.53 15.08 -7.19
C ASP A 479 16.33 14.80 -8.69
N ALA A 480 15.64 15.68 -9.43
CA ALA A 480 15.50 15.54 -10.89
C ALA A 480 16.84 15.43 -11.61
N ASN A 481 17.85 16.14 -11.12
CA ASN A 481 19.21 16.10 -11.63
C ASN A 481 19.87 14.73 -11.50
N SER A 482 19.41 13.93 -10.53
CA SER A 482 19.90 12.58 -10.24
C SER A 482 19.21 11.49 -11.06
N SER A 483 18.19 11.83 -11.86
CA SER A 483 17.55 10.84 -12.72
C SER A 483 18.54 10.28 -13.74
N PRO A 484 18.73 8.95 -13.81
CA PRO A 484 19.68 8.36 -14.75
C PRO A 484 19.38 8.68 -16.21
N PHE A 485 18.11 8.92 -16.55
CA PHE A 485 17.70 9.32 -17.90
C PHE A 485 18.24 10.71 -18.25
N VAL A 486 18.12 11.65 -17.31
CA VAL A 486 18.62 13.02 -17.43
C VAL A 486 20.15 13.03 -17.47
N ILE A 487 20.79 12.23 -16.62
CA ILE A 487 22.25 12.09 -16.59
C ILE A 487 22.76 11.52 -17.92
N ALA A 488 22.17 10.44 -18.44
CA ALA A 488 22.55 9.87 -19.72
C ALA A 488 22.46 10.90 -20.87
N ALA A 489 21.39 11.70 -20.90
CA ALA A 489 21.22 12.78 -21.88
C ALA A 489 22.30 13.87 -21.76
N ARG A 490 22.66 14.26 -20.54
CA ARG A 490 23.74 15.22 -20.27
C ARG A 490 25.11 14.66 -20.70
N LEU A 491 25.42 13.42 -20.32
CA LEU A 491 26.69 12.77 -20.67
C LEU A 491 26.84 12.56 -22.18
N ALA A 492 25.74 12.35 -22.88
CA ALA A 492 25.70 12.27 -24.35
C ALA A 492 25.98 13.62 -25.05
N GLY A 493 25.85 14.75 -24.34
CA GLY A 493 26.07 16.09 -24.88
C GLY A 493 24.84 16.73 -25.54
N VAL A 494 23.64 16.17 -25.38
CA VAL A 494 22.41 16.69 -25.98
C VAL A 494 21.82 17.78 -25.10
N LYS A 495 21.96 19.05 -25.48
CA LYS A 495 21.62 20.21 -24.63
C LYS A 495 20.14 20.29 -24.22
N VAL A 496 19.21 19.98 -25.12
CA VAL A 496 17.75 20.19 -24.91
C VAL A 496 17.07 18.97 -24.26
N LEU A 497 17.66 17.79 -24.40
CA LEU A 497 17.03 16.54 -23.98
C LEU A 497 16.82 16.43 -22.45
N PRO A 498 17.74 16.91 -21.58
CA PRO A 498 17.52 16.96 -20.13
C PRO A 498 16.25 17.71 -19.73
N ASP A 499 15.95 18.85 -20.36
CA ASP A 499 14.72 19.62 -20.10
C ASP A 499 13.46 18.85 -20.51
N ILE A 500 13.49 18.23 -21.70
CA ILE A 500 12.36 17.41 -22.20
C ILE A 500 12.12 16.23 -21.26
N ILE A 501 13.18 15.53 -20.84
CA ILE A 501 13.07 14.40 -19.91
C ILE A 501 12.47 14.86 -18.60
N ASN A 502 12.94 15.96 -18.00
CA ASN A 502 12.37 16.45 -16.73
C ASN A 502 10.91 16.89 -16.86
N ALA A 503 10.53 17.55 -17.95
CA ALA A 503 9.13 17.91 -18.21
C ALA A 503 8.25 16.66 -18.30
N VAL A 504 8.75 15.61 -18.96
CA VAL A 504 8.10 14.31 -19.00
C VAL A 504 8.04 13.68 -17.60
N LEU A 505 9.14 13.67 -16.83
CA LEU A 505 9.16 13.13 -15.47
C LEU A 505 8.09 13.77 -14.59
N LEU A 506 7.91 15.09 -14.68
CA LEU A 506 6.83 15.78 -13.99
C LEU A 506 5.46 15.19 -14.32
N THR A 507 5.17 14.92 -15.60
CA THR A 507 3.91 14.28 -16.00
C THR A 507 3.78 12.83 -15.49
N VAL A 508 4.90 12.08 -15.46
CA VAL A 508 4.94 10.70 -14.95
C VAL A 508 4.57 10.67 -13.46
N VAL A 509 5.19 11.55 -12.67
CA VAL A 509 4.99 11.66 -11.22
C VAL A 509 3.57 12.11 -10.89
N LEU A 510 3.04 13.11 -11.59
CA LEU A 510 1.66 13.58 -11.40
C LEU A 510 0.62 12.50 -11.75
N SER A 511 0.89 11.70 -12.78
CA SER A 511 0.05 10.55 -13.12
C SER A 511 0.10 9.45 -12.06
N ALA A 512 1.30 9.10 -11.58
CA ALA A 512 1.45 8.13 -10.49
C ALA A 512 0.71 8.61 -9.22
N ALA A 513 0.87 9.89 -8.85
CA ALA A 513 0.18 10.51 -7.73
C ALA A 513 -1.35 10.42 -7.85
N ASN A 514 -1.89 10.69 -9.04
CA ASN A 514 -3.32 10.55 -9.33
C ASN A 514 -3.80 9.09 -9.21
N SER A 515 -3.02 8.14 -9.74
CA SER A 515 -3.29 6.71 -9.62
C SER A 515 -3.23 6.19 -8.17
N ASN A 516 -2.37 6.76 -7.32
CA ASN A 516 -2.26 6.39 -5.92
C ASN A 516 -3.52 6.74 -5.12
N VAL A 517 -4.07 7.95 -5.31
CA VAL A 517 -5.33 8.36 -4.66
C VAL A 517 -6.51 7.53 -5.18
N TYR A 518 -6.53 7.27 -6.49
CA TYR A 518 -7.52 6.42 -7.11
C TYR A 518 -7.50 5.01 -6.49
N SER A 519 -6.37 4.32 -6.53
CA SER A 519 -6.23 2.95 -6.00
C SER A 519 -6.49 2.89 -4.49
N GLY A 520 -5.88 3.80 -3.71
CA GLY A 520 -6.07 3.86 -2.26
C GLY A 520 -7.53 4.03 -1.86
N SER A 521 -8.27 4.93 -2.52
CA SER A 521 -9.69 5.13 -2.21
C SER A 521 -10.56 3.89 -2.50
N ARG A 522 -10.23 3.09 -3.52
CA ARG A 522 -10.97 1.85 -3.86
C ARG A 522 -10.65 0.72 -2.87
N ILE A 523 -9.39 0.59 -2.46
CA ILE A 523 -9.00 -0.36 -1.42
C ILE A 523 -9.73 -0.04 -0.12
N LEU A 524 -9.83 1.24 0.24
CA LEU A 524 -10.51 1.65 1.47
C LEU A 524 -12.02 1.42 1.44
N ILE A 525 -12.68 1.58 0.29
CA ILE A 525 -14.07 1.13 0.13
C ILE A 525 -14.17 -0.39 0.33
N GLY A 526 -13.27 -1.17 -0.29
CA GLY A 526 -13.24 -2.63 -0.18
C GLY A 526 -13.08 -3.09 1.27
N LEU A 527 -12.14 -2.48 2.01
CA LEU A 527 -11.99 -2.68 3.45
C LEU A 527 -13.27 -2.36 4.22
N ALA A 528 -13.93 -1.25 3.87
CA ALA A 528 -15.18 -0.89 4.52
C ALA A 528 -16.25 -1.94 4.25
N GLN A 529 -16.37 -2.43 3.00
CA GLN A 529 -17.33 -3.45 2.58
C GLN A 529 -17.20 -4.72 3.41
N GLU A 530 -15.98 -5.21 3.58
CA GLU A 530 -15.62 -6.38 4.40
C GLU A 530 -15.79 -6.14 5.91
N GLY A 531 -16.13 -4.92 6.33
CA GLY A 531 -16.30 -4.56 7.75
C GLY A 531 -14.98 -4.28 8.47
N PHE A 532 -13.88 -4.19 7.74
CA PHE A 532 -12.54 -3.88 8.24
C PHE A 532 -12.23 -2.38 8.31
N ALA A 533 -13.09 -1.54 7.75
CA ALA A 533 -13.04 -0.08 7.91
C ALA A 533 -14.43 0.50 8.24
N PRO A 534 -14.50 1.71 8.83
CA PRO A 534 -15.76 2.37 9.14
C PRO A 534 -16.73 2.45 7.95
N ARG A 535 -18.03 2.24 8.20
CA ARG A 535 -19.09 2.28 7.17
C ARG A 535 -19.16 3.60 6.39
N LEU A 536 -18.60 4.68 6.95
CA LEU A 536 -18.50 5.98 6.29
C LEU A 536 -17.81 5.90 4.92
N PHE A 537 -16.75 5.08 4.82
CA PHE A 537 -15.97 4.90 3.61
C PHE A 537 -16.71 4.11 2.50
N LYS A 538 -17.87 3.49 2.81
CA LYS A 538 -18.74 2.89 1.80
C LYS A 538 -19.54 3.93 1.00
N ARG A 539 -19.67 5.16 1.50
CA ARG A 539 -20.53 6.17 0.87
C ARG A 539 -19.93 6.68 -0.42
N THR A 540 -20.70 6.59 -1.50
CA THR A 540 -20.34 7.10 -2.82
C THR A 540 -21.25 8.27 -3.21
N SER A 541 -20.77 9.14 -4.09
CA SER A 541 -21.58 10.19 -4.72
C SER A 541 -22.55 9.59 -5.75
N LYS A 542 -23.54 10.37 -6.22
CA LYS A 542 -24.45 9.96 -7.32
C LYS A 542 -23.73 9.52 -8.61
N LYS A 543 -22.48 9.96 -8.79
CA LYS A 543 -21.62 9.62 -9.94
C LYS A 543 -20.69 8.43 -9.65
N GLY A 544 -20.81 7.78 -8.48
CA GLY A 544 -20.01 6.63 -8.08
C GLY A 544 -18.66 6.98 -7.46
N VAL A 545 -18.46 8.21 -6.95
CA VAL A 545 -17.15 8.63 -6.41
C VAL A 545 -17.13 8.50 -4.88
N PRO A 546 -16.17 7.76 -4.28
CA PRO A 546 -16.07 7.55 -2.83
C PRO A 546 -15.39 8.72 -2.13
N TYR A 547 -16.11 9.83 -1.99
CA TYR A 547 -15.52 11.11 -1.57
C TYR A 547 -14.86 11.07 -0.17
N TYR A 548 -15.40 10.33 0.81
CA TYR A 548 -14.72 10.17 2.11
C TYR A 548 -13.40 9.41 1.99
N SER A 549 -13.37 8.37 1.16
CA SER A 549 -12.16 7.57 0.95
C SER A 549 -11.11 8.36 0.18
N VAL A 550 -11.53 9.16 -0.81
CA VAL A 550 -10.65 10.08 -1.52
C VAL A 550 -10.07 11.11 -0.55
N ALA A 551 -10.90 11.80 0.22
CA ALA A 551 -10.43 12.82 1.17
C ALA A 551 -9.45 12.25 2.20
N PHE A 552 -9.74 11.06 2.74
CA PHE A 552 -8.87 10.42 3.73
C PHE A 552 -7.54 9.97 3.12
N THR A 553 -7.53 9.31 1.96
CA THR A 553 -6.28 8.96 1.27
C THR A 553 -5.49 10.20 0.86
N SER A 554 -6.16 11.22 0.31
CA SER A 554 -5.52 12.48 -0.07
C SER A 554 -4.86 13.19 1.10
N ALA A 555 -5.47 13.17 2.30
CA ALA A 555 -4.90 13.83 3.48
C ALA A 555 -3.46 13.36 3.81
N PHE A 556 -3.14 12.10 3.54
CA PHE A 556 -1.78 11.58 3.73
C PHE A 556 -0.76 12.17 2.74
N GLY A 557 -1.20 12.67 1.58
CA GLY A 557 -0.34 13.42 0.67
C GLY A 557 0.24 14.70 1.30
N LEU A 558 -0.41 15.27 2.32
CA LEU A 558 0.12 16.40 3.06
C LEU A 558 1.40 16.06 3.83
N LEU A 559 1.71 14.77 4.06
CA LEU A 559 3.01 14.36 4.59
C LEU A 559 4.16 14.77 3.65
N GLY A 560 3.90 15.04 2.38
CA GLY A 560 4.88 15.63 1.46
C GLY A 560 5.49 16.94 1.98
N PHE A 561 4.78 17.71 2.82
CA PHE A 561 5.31 18.92 3.45
C PHE A 561 6.46 18.66 4.42
N MET A 562 6.74 17.41 4.82
CA MET A 562 7.97 17.06 5.55
C MET A 562 9.24 17.42 4.77
N ASN A 563 9.16 17.55 3.43
CA ASN A 563 10.24 18.06 2.58
C ASN A 563 10.62 19.51 2.92
N VAL A 564 9.78 20.27 3.62
CA VAL A 564 10.10 21.64 4.03
C VAL A 564 11.05 21.66 5.24
N SER A 565 10.90 20.71 6.16
CA SER A 565 11.72 20.62 7.38
C SER A 565 13.01 19.81 7.17
N ASN A 566 12.97 18.80 6.32
CA ASN A 566 14.06 17.86 6.08
C ASN A 566 14.59 17.98 4.64
N ALA A 567 15.78 17.44 4.36
CA ALA A 567 16.25 17.36 2.98
C ALA A 567 15.29 16.48 2.16
N GLY A 568 14.85 16.96 1.00
CA GLY A 568 13.81 16.28 0.21
C GLY A 568 14.17 14.88 -0.25
N SER A 569 15.46 14.62 -0.47
CA SER A 569 15.95 13.29 -0.79
C SER A 569 15.82 12.30 0.36
N THR A 570 15.97 12.77 1.60
CA THR A 570 15.75 11.97 2.82
C THR A 570 14.29 11.58 2.97
N VAL A 571 13.37 12.54 2.84
CA VAL A 571 11.92 12.30 2.94
C VAL A 571 11.44 11.37 1.82
N PHE A 572 11.94 11.57 0.60
CA PHE A 572 11.67 10.67 -0.52
C PHE A 572 12.09 9.22 -0.19
N ASN A 573 13.30 9.02 0.32
CA ASN A 573 13.78 7.68 0.71
C ASN A 573 12.95 7.07 1.83
N TRP A 574 12.50 7.86 2.81
CA TRP A 574 11.64 7.38 3.88
C TRP A 574 10.32 6.83 3.32
N PHE A 575 9.63 7.62 2.49
CA PHE A 575 8.37 7.19 1.88
C PHE A 575 8.57 6.02 0.93
N LEU A 576 9.69 5.98 0.19
CA LEU A 576 10.02 4.89 -0.71
C LEU A 576 10.18 3.58 0.06
N ASN A 577 10.93 3.61 1.16
CA ASN A 577 11.15 2.42 1.98
C ASN A 577 9.84 1.93 2.60
N ILE A 578 9.06 2.84 3.20
CA ILE A 578 7.75 2.54 3.80
C ILE A 578 6.83 1.86 2.76
N SER A 579 6.69 2.46 1.57
CA SER A 579 5.86 1.92 0.50
C SER A 579 6.38 0.61 -0.06
N GLY A 580 7.69 0.50 -0.30
CA GLY A 580 8.33 -0.71 -0.83
C GLY A 580 8.15 -1.91 0.09
N VAL A 581 8.43 -1.76 1.39
CA VAL A 581 8.27 -2.82 2.38
C VAL A 581 6.81 -3.26 2.52
N ALA A 582 5.87 -2.31 2.49
CA ALA A 582 4.44 -2.63 2.47
C ALA A 582 4.03 -3.44 1.22
N GLY A 583 4.66 -3.16 0.07
CA GLY A 583 4.53 -3.96 -1.15
C GLY A 583 5.00 -5.41 -0.97
N PHE A 584 6.20 -5.62 -0.42
CA PHE A 584 6.72 -6.96 -0.12
C PHE A 584 5.83 -7.72 0.88
N ILE A 585 5.28 -7.07 1.90
CA ILE A 585 4.32 -7.69 2.84
C ILE A 585 3.07 -8.17 2.10
N THR A 586 2.58 -7.37 1.16
CA THR A 586 1.42 -7.71 0.32
C THR A 586 1.74 -8.91 -0.58
N TRP A 587 2.89 -8.93 -1.22
CA TRP A 587 3.35 -10.02 -2.07
C TRP A 587 3.62 -11.32 -1.31
N ALA A 588 4.18 -11.24 -0.10
CA ALA A 588 4.29 -12.39 0.81
C ALA A 588 2.91 -12.97 1.11
N SER A 589 1.96 -12.11 1.48
CA SER A 589 0.60 -12.51 1.83
C SER A 589 -0.14 -13.13 0.62
N LEU A 590 0.10 -12.63 -0.59
CA LEU A 590 -0.44 -13.19 -1.84
C LEU A 590 0.06 -14.61 -2.12
N ASN A 591 1.38 -14.83 -2.02
CA ASN A 591 1.96 -16.17 -2.15
C ASN A 591 1.43 -17.11 -1.07
N ALA A 592 1.27 -16.63 0.16
CA ALA A 592 0.67 -17.40 1.25
C ALA A 592 -0.80 -17.78 0.94
N CYS A 593 -1.59 -16.85 0.38
CA CYS A 593 -2.98 -17.12 -0.03
C CYS A 593 -3.04 -18.23 -1.08
N HIS A 594 -2.13 -18.21 -2.05
CA HIS A 594 -2.07 -19.26 -3.07
C HIS A 594 -1.67 -20.63 -2.49
N ILE A 595 -0.73 -20.67 -1.54
CA ILE A 595 -0.39 -21.91 -0.81
C ILE A 595 -1.60 -22.43 -0.03
N ALA A 596 -2.37 -21.55 0.61
CA ALA A 596 -3.60 -21.92 1.31
C ALA A 596 -4.70 -22.40 0.34
N PHE A 597 -4.83 -21.77 -0.82
CA PHE A 597 -5.72 -22.21 -1.90
C PHE A 597 -5.37 -23.64 -2.37
N MET A 598 -4.09 -23.92 -2.60
CA MET A 598 -3.61 -25.26 -2.95
C MET A 598 -3.92 -26.30 -1.88
N ARG A 599 -3.84 -25.93 -0.59
CA ARG A 599 -4.24 -26.79 0.52
C ARG A 599 -5.76 -27.03 0.54
N ALA A 600 -6.56 -26.02 0.22
CA ALA A 600 -8.02 -26.16 0.14
C ALA A 600 -8.45 -27.10 -1.00
N LEU A 601 -7.86 -26.95 -2.19
CA LEU A 601 -8.09 -27.87 -3.32
C LEU A 601 -7.74 -29.31 -2.95
N LYS A 602 -6.58 -29.52 -2.31
CA LYS A 602 -6.16 -30.86 -1.85
C LYS A 602 -7.11 -31.43 -0.80
N ALA A 603 -7.56 -30.63 0.16
CA ALA A 603 -8.50 -31.06 1.19
C ALA A 603 -9.87 -31.47 0.62
N ARG A 604 -10.30 -30.82 -0.47
CA ARG A 604 -11.56 -31.10 -1.18
C ARG A 604 -11.41 -32.08 -2.35
N ASN A 605 -10.24 -32.68 -2.53
CA ASN A 605 -9.92 -33.60 -3.62
C ASN A 605 -10.17 -33.02 -5.04
N ILE A 606 -9.99 -31.71 -5.22
CA ILE A 606 -10.14 -31.02 -6.51
C ILE A 606 -8.79 -31.02 -7.21
N SER A 607 -8.72 -31.63 -8.40
CA SER A 607 -7.49 -31.60 -9.20
C SER A 607 -7.20 -30.18 -9.68
N ARG A 608 -5.91 -29.81 -9.65
CA ARG A 608 -5.41 -28.54 -10.21
C ARG A 608 -5.60 -28.46 -11.73
N ASP A 609 -5.79 -29.58 -12.41
CA ASP A 609 -6.08 -29.62 -13.84
C ASP A 609 -7.46 -29.05 -14.19
N LEU A 610 -8.34 -28.91 -13.19
CA LEU A 610 -9.66 -28.30 -13.34
C LEU A 610 -9.61 -26.77 -13.21
N LEU A 611 -8.44 -26.19 -12.91
CA LEU A 611 -8.31 -24.74 -12.81
C LEU A 611 -8.38 -24.10 -14.21
N PRO A 612 -9.13 -22.98 -14.37
CA PRO A 612 -9.18 -22.26 -15.64
C PRO A 612 -7.83 -21.77 -16.13
N TYR A 613 -6.90 -21.51 -15.20
CA TYR A 613 -5.52 -21.20 -15.47
C TYR A 613 -4.63 -22.00 -14.53
N LYS A 614 -3.70 -22.75 -15.11
CA LYS A 614 -2.68 -23.52 -14.40
C LYS A 614 -1.31 -22.93 -14.71
N ALA A 615 -0.69 -22.32 -13.70
CA ALA A 615 0.64 -21.74 -13.78
C ALA A 615 1.75 -22.80 -13.87
N LEU A 616 2.91 -22.44 -14.38
CA LEU A 616 4.07 -23.33 -14.36
C LEU A 616 4.72 -23.31 -12.97
N TRP A 617 5.34 -24.43 -12.58
CA TRP A 617 6.15 -24.59 -11.34
C TRP A 617 5.45 -24.40 -9.99
N GLN A 618 4.13 -24.24 -9.95
CA GLN A 618 3.41 -24.24 -8.68
C GLN A 618 3.29 -25.66 -8.10
N PRO A 619 3.36 -25.82 -6.76
CA PRO A 619 3.41 -24.77 -5.73
C PRO A 619 4.82 -24.28 -5.37
N TRP A 620 5.89 -24.87 -5.92
CA TRP A 620 7.27 -24.51 -5.57
C TRP A 620 7.57 -23.04 -5.81
N TYR A 621 7.00 -22.47 -6.88
CA TYR A 621 7.22 -21.07 -7.19
C TYR A 621 6.58 -20.11 -6.17
N ALA A 622 5.40 -20.45 -5.62
CA ALA A 622 4.80 -19.71 -4.52
C ALA A 622 5.65 -19.78 -3.24
N TYR A 623 6.24 -20.93 -2.91
CA TYR A 623 7.16 -21.07 -1.77
C TYR A 623 8.43 -20.24 -1.95
N TYR A 624 9.02 -20.26 -3.14
CA TYR A 624 10.15 -19.41 -3.51
C TYR A 624 9.81 -17.92 -3.28
N GLY A 625 8.67 -17.48 -3.82
CA GLY A 625 8.21 -16.11 -3.65
C GLY A 625 7.98 -15.75 -2.19
N LEU A 626 7.27 -16.59 -1.43
CA LEU A 626 7.00 -16.35 -0.02
C LEU A 626 8.30 -16.24 0.79
N PHE A 627 9.23 -17.18 0.59
CA PHE A 627 10.52 -17.20 1.30
C PHE A 627 11.31 -15.92 1.06
N PHE A 628 11.50 -15.52 -0.20
CA PHE A 628 12.30 -14.33 -0.50
C PHE A 628 11.60 -13.03 -0.14
N ASN A 629 10.28 -12.92 -0.27
CA ASN A 629 9.56 -11.75 0.24
C ASN A 629 9.77 -11.61 1.76
N VAL A 630 9.60 -12.69 2.54
CA VAL A 630 9.82 -12.66 4.00
C VAL A 630 11.28 -12.35 4.34
N LEU A 631 12.23 -12.96 3.64
CA LEU A 631 13.65 -12.72 3.87
C LEU A 631 14.02 -11.25 3.62
N ILE A 632 13.55 -10.66 2.52
CA ILE A 632 13.78 -9.24 2.21
C ILE A 632 13.14 -8.34 3.26
N ILE A 633 11.89 -8.60 3.67
CA ILE A 633 11.20 -7.83 4.71
C ILE A 633 12.02 -7.77 6.01
N LEU A 634 12.62 -8.88 6.42
CA LEU A 634 13.40 -8.95 7.65
C LEU A 634 14.78 -8.29 7.53
N THR A 635 15.42 -8.39 6.36
CA THR A 635 16.83 -8.03 6.18
C THR A 635 17.06 -6.66 5.54
N GLN A 636 16.07 -6.07 4.87
CA GLN A 636 16.23 -4.80 4.14
C GLN A 636 16.67 -3.62 5.01
N GLY A 637 16.32 -3.64 6.31
CA GLY A 637 16.72 -2.60 7.26
C GLY A 637 18.13 -2.78 7.85
N PHE A 638 19.00 -3.59 7.25
CA PHE A 638 20.35 -3.85 7.76
C PHE A 638 21.19 -2.56 7.91
N THR A 639 20.92 -1.54 7.09
CA THR A 639 21.59 -0.22 7.15
C THR A 639 21.32 0.51 8.45
N ALA A 640 20.21 0.22 9.13
CA ALA A 640 19.94 0.76 10.46
C ALA A 640 20.84 0.15 11.55
N TRP A 641 21.53 -0.96 11.27
CA TRP A 641 22.35 -1.71 12.21
C TRP A 641 23.85 -1.53 11.98
N ILE A 642 24.26 -1.16 10.76
CA ILE A 642 25.67 -1.11 10.35
C ILE A 642 26.00 0.29 9.79
N PRO A 643 27.11 0.93 10.21
CA PRO A 643 28.09 0.46 11.20
C PRO A 643 27.64 0.69 12.66
N THR A 644 26.70 1.61 12.87
CA THR A 644 26.16 1.97 14.20
C THR A 644 24.64 1.98 14.16
N PHE A 645 24.00 1.62 15.27
CA PHE A 645 22.55 1.57 15.32
C PHE A 645 21.93 2.97 15.21
N SER A 646 21.17 3.20 14.15
CA SER A 646 20.41 4.44 13.92
C SER A 646 18.93 4.20 14.21
N VAL A 647 18.42 4.86 15.25
CA VAL A 647 17.02 4.76 15.66
C VAL A 647 16.09 5.24 14.54
N THR A 648 16.45 6.35 13.87
CA THR A 648 15.66 6.92 12.78
C THR A 648 15.56 5.93 11.61
N ASP A 649 16.69 5.37 11.16
CA ASP A 649 16.70 4.44 10.04
C ASP A 649 16.02 3.11 10.38
N PHE A 650 16.11 2.67 11.64
CA PHE A 650 15.39 1.49 12.11
C PHE A 650 13.88 1.69 12.00
N PHE A 651 13.35 2.79 12.52
CA PHE A 651 11.92 3.05 12.44
C PHE A 651 11.48 3.28 11.00
N VAL A 652 12.23 4.00 10.18
CA VAL A 652 11.91 4.19 8.76
C VAL A 652 11.86 2.85 8.02
N ALA A 653 12.87 2.00 8.22
CA ALA A 653 12.94 0.70 7.56
C ALA A 653 11.83 -0.24 8.02
N TYR A 654 11.55 -0.31 9.32
CA TYR A 654 10.65 -1.30 9.89
C TYR A 654 9.24 -0.77 10.19
N LEU A 655 8.90 0.50 9.91
CA LEU A 655 7.59 1.08 10.21
C LEU A 655 6.44 0.24 9.63
N SER A 656 6.55 -0.15 8.35
CA SER A 656 5.55 -0.97 7.67
C SER A 656 5.40 -2.35 8.30
N VAL A 657 6.49 -2.94 8.78
CA VAL A 657 6.49 -4.23 9.47
C VAL A 657 5.83 -4.10 10.84
N ILE A 658 6.22 -3.09 11.62
CA ILE A 658 5.64 -2.80 12.94
C ILE A 658 4.14 -2.55 12.80
N LEU A 659 3.73 -1.71 11.85
CA LEU A 659 2.33 -1.41 11.57
C LEU A 659 1.57 -2.69 11.20
N PHE A 660 2.10 -3.51 10.32
CA PHE A 660 1.47 -4.78 9.94
C PHE A 660 1.31 -5.72 11.13
N VAL A 661 2.35 -5.89 11.96
CA VAL A 661 2.31 -6.76 13.15
C VAL A 661 1.30 -6.24 14.17
N VAL A 662 1.28 -4.93 14.43
CA VAL A 662 0.31 -4.30 15.35
C VAL A 662 -1.11 -4.48 14.84
N LEU A 663 -1.36 -4.27 13.54
CA LEU A 663 -2.68 -4.47 12.94
C LEU A 663 -3.12 -5.94 12.99
N TYR A 664 -2.22 -6.87 12.65
CA TYR A 664 -2.50 -8.29 12.64
C TYR A 664 -2.75 -8.82 14.05
N LEU A 665 -1.81 -8.62 14.98
CA LEU A 665 -1.93 -9.09 16.36
C LEU A 665 -3.06 -8.36 17.11
N GLY A 666 -3.20 -7.05 16.91
CA GLY A 666 -4.28 -6.27 17.50
C GLY A 666 -5.66 -6.81 17.09
N HIS A 667 -5.88 -7.01 15.79
CA HIS A 667 -7.13 -7.60 15.31
C HIS A 667 -7.31 -9.04 15.80
N LYS A 668 -6.25 -9.86 15.78
CA LYS A 668 -6.28 -11.27 16.21
C LYS A 668 -6.61 -11.41 17.70
N ILE A 669 -6.04 -10.57 18.57
CA ILE A 669 -6.27 -10.60 20.02
C ILE A 669 -7.68 -10.12 20.37
N ILE A 670 -8.17 -9.08 19.68
CA ILE A 670 -9.47 -8.45 19.96
C ILE A 670 -10.63 -9.31 19.44
N PHE A 671 -10.62 -9.68 18.16
CA PHE A 671 -11.73 -10.38 17.52
C PHE A 671 -11.61 -11.89 17.60
N ARG A 672 -10.42 -12.41 17.93
CA ARG A 672 -10.10 -13.84 18.04
C ARG A 672 -10.68 -14.69 16.90
N PRO A 673 -10.55 -14.27 15.62
CA PRO A 673 -11.03 -15.11 14.53
C PRO A 673 -10.22 -16.41 14.50
N ALA A 674 -10.89 -17.52 14.24
CA ALA A 674 -10.23 -18.79 14.00
C ALA A 674 -9.49 -18.77 12.66
N PHE A 675 -8.37 -19.48 12.59
CA PHE A 675 -7.75 -19.77 11.29
C PHE A 675 -8.71 -20.60 10.44
N VAL A 676 -8.75 -20.30 9.15
CA VAL A 676 -9.61 -21.03 8.23
C VAL A 676 -9.02 -22.42 8.00
N ARG A 677 -9.81 -23.46 8.28
CA ARG A 677 -9.41 -24.83 7.96
C ARG A 677 -9.47 -25.03 6.45
N PRO A 678 -8.50 -25.73 5.82
CA PRO A 678 -8.49 -25.90 4.37
C PRO A 678 -9.78 -26.48 3.78
N ILE A 679 -10.47 -27.38 4.50
CA ILE A 679 -11.74 -27.95 4.04
C ILE A 679 -12.90 -26.94 4.05
N GLU A 680 -12.87 -25.97 4.97
CA GLU A 680 -13.89 -24.93 5.16
C GLU A 680 -13.62 -23.65 4.35
N ALA A 681 -12.46 -23.57 3.71
CA ALA A 681 -12.09 -22.40 2.93
C ALA A 681 -13.12 -22.12 1.84
N ASP A 682 -13.67 -20.90 1.83
CA ASP A 682 -14.68 -20.49 0.86
C ASP A 682 -14.02 -20.25 -0.51
N ILE A 683 -14.11 -21.27 -1.36
CA ILE A 683 -13.64 -21.26 -2.75
C ILE A 683 -14.78 -21.32 -3.78
N ASP A 684 -16.04 -21.36 -3.30
CA ASP A 684 -17.23 -21.52 -4.13
C ASP A 684 -17.96 -20.19 -4.35
N THR A 685 -17.98 -19.31 -3.33
CA THR A 685 -18.72 -18.05 -3.40
C THR A 685 -18.04 -17.07 -4.36
N GLY A 686 -18.72 -16.76 -5.47
CA GLY A 686 -18.19 -15.90 -6.52
C GLY A 686 -17.39 -16.64 -7.60
N ARG A 687 -17.40 -17.98 -7.59
CA ARG A 687 -16.89 -18.81 -8.68
C ARG A 687 -17.81 -18.68 -9.90
N VAL A 688 -17.23 -18.44 -11.08
CA VAL A 688 -17.98 -18.45 -12.35
C VAL A 688 -18.22 -19.91 -12.76
N ALA A 689 -19.47 -20.29 -13.01
CA ALA A 689 -19.84 -21.66 -13.44
C ALA A 689 -19.21 -22.03 -14.79
N LEU A 690 -18.93 -23.31 -15.02
CA LEU A 690 -18.28 -23.83 -16.23
C LEU A 690 -19.14 -23.71 -17.51
N GLU A 691 -20.46 -23.64 -17.39
CA GLU A 691 -21.39 -23.93 -18.49
C GLU A 691 -21.87 -22.72 -19.32
N ASN A 692 -21.59 -21.46 -18.93
CA ASN A 692 -22.28 -20.28 -19.52
C ASN A 692 -21.46 -19.42 -20.49
N GLU A 693 -20.38 -19.90 -21.10
CA GLU A 693 -19.49 -19.01 -21.88
C GLU A 693 -19.07 -19.56 -23.27
N MET A 694 -20.00 -19.59 -24.22
CA MET A 694 -19.66 -19.50 -25.65
C MET A 694 -19.49 -18.01 -26.02
N TRP A 695 -18.26 -17.57 -26.28
CA TRP A 695 -18.01 -16.19 -26.72
C TRP A 695 -17.29 -16.14 -28.06
N GLU A 696 -17.82 -15.30 -28.96
CA GLU A 696 -17.18 -14.96 -30.21
C GLU A 696 -15.87 -14.23 -29.96
N THR A 697 -14.77 -14.82 -30.41
CA THR A 697 -13.44 -14.23 -30.31
C THR A 697 -13.07 -13.59 -31.65
N VAL A 698 -13.06 -12.27 -31.71
CA VAL A 698 -12.42 -11.56 -32.83
C VAL A 698 -10.91 -11.70 -32.65
N THR A 699 -10.31 -12.69 -33.30
CA THR A 699 -8.85 -12.85 -33.33
C THR A 699 -8.25 -11.81 -34.28
N PRO A 700 -7.24 -11.01 -33.87
CA PRO A 700 -6.58 -10.07 -34.77
C PRO A 700 -5.76 -10.86 -35.82
N THR A 701 -6.18 -10.76 -37.08
CA THR A 701 -5.64 -11.53 -38.21
C THR A 701 -4.25 -11.07 -38.68
N LYS A 702 -3.77 -9.87 -38.31
CA LYS A 702 -2.51 -9.30 -38.83
C LYS A 702 -1.37 -9.36 -37.80
N TRP A 703 -0.15 -9.70 -38.26
CA TRP A 703 1.02 -9.95 -37.40
C TRP A 703 1.50 -8.74 -36.60
N TYR A 704 1.45 -7.52 -37.16
CA TYR A 704 1.80 -6.30 -36.44
C TYR A 704 0.73 -5.93 -35.40
N LYS A 705 -0.54 -6.29 -35.63
CA LYS A 705 -1.58 -6.18 -34.61
C LYS A 705 -1.40 -7.22 -33.51
N LYS A 706 -0.88 -8.42 -33.82
CA LYS A 706 -0.48 -9.41 -32.81
C LYS A 706 0.68 -8.90 -31.96
N LEU A 707 1.73 -8.34 -32.57
CA LEU A 707 2.87 -7.75 -31.85
C LEU A 707 2.47 -6.52 -31.02
N GLY A 708 1.69 -5.60 -31.61
CA GLY A 708 1.13 -4.45 -30.91
C GLY A 708 0.21 -4.84 -29.75
N SER A 709 -0.66 -5.84 -29.92
CA SER A 709 -1.50 -6.35 -28.84
C SER A 709 -0.72 -7.12 -27.76
N ALA A 710 0.42 -7.69 -28.13
CA ALA A 710 1.30 -8.38 -27.18
C ALA A 710 2.08 -7.39 -26.30
N ILE A 711 2.44 -6.21 -26.84
CA ILE A 711 3.30 -5.22 -26.16
C ILE A 711 2.48 -4.05 -25.55
N LEU A 712 1.43 -3.56 -26.21
CA LEU A 712 0.75 -2.29 -25.88
C LEU A 712 -0.75 -2.40 -25.53
N GLY A 713 -1.40 -3.55 -25.76
CA GLY A 713 -2.84 -3.70 -25.48
C GLY A 713 -3.57 -4.70 -26.35
#